data_AF-A0A957RCI4-F1
#
_entry.id   AF-A0A957RCI4-F1
#
_cell.length_a   1.000
_cell.length_b   1.000
_cell.length_c   1.000
_cell.angle_alpha   90.00
_cell.angle_beta   90.00
_cell.angle_gamma   90.00
#
_symmetry.space_group_name_H-M   'P 1'
#
loop_
_entity.id
_entity.type
_entity.pdbx_description
1 polymer ?
#
loop_
_entity_poly.entity_id
_entity_poly.type
_entity_poly.pdbx_seq_one_letter_code
_entity_poly.pdbx_strand_id
1 'polypeptide(L)'
;GRIFVAEKAGRIRVVQNGSVLGAPLLDISSRVNSMFDRGLLGMTLHPNFPSTPYLYVAYTYEPPEASGYSQEGSRTARISRFTVSGNSAKPSSELVLVGAGGTFDTIGSPDMHDTRPWSCEADDRTPYPDCMPADGMAHTIGMVAFGPDGALYAANGDGVVDFSGSMRAQTYESLAGKILRIDPGTGNGYTNNPFFDGDVTSNRAKVFVYGMRNPFRFDFHPETGKLFVADVGNNKWEEITIAEPGDNLGWPCYEGPEQTGISPTCGGLYTGKEHRRPTYAYPHADGRGAAIGGAFYTGDNFPARYRNAFFYGDFNASTIDVLTFADDGTPVSTPFATNAVAPVRMATGPDGALYVLFIADGTLRRIRYTGGGGDDGAPSVALAAPLPAGTPPIVTIDTPADGAAIAIGATVVLAGSAVEEDGTPVPDAQLRWEGLLRHKEHIHYDYLRATGPTAELVYEDHGDETWLEVCLIAEGSGGEGRACIELFPSADIPSETGAEATDTVGESAGAVAAAEPEVPAGSSENADDATPVDTSEASGIQQGIRREVWSNIGGDAIADLTSLAAYPSSPDMVEILTALEVSGPLADDYGERLSGYLVPPRSGIYTFWIAADDQGELWLSVDDAPERARLIATAPRWTGQRQWDKYPEQQSVPIRLTAGERYYVEVLHKEAGQKDNVAVAWEGPGLERQVITERYLAPE
;
A
#
# COMPACT_ATOMS: atom_id res chain seq x y z
N GLY A 1 1.56 7.70 1.98
CA GLY A 1 0.97 6.71 2.90
C GLY A 1 2.01 6.18 3.87
N ARG A 2 1.61 5.36 4.84
CA ARG A 2 2.50 4.65 5.78
C ARG A 2 2.61 3.18 5.39
N ILE A 3 3.74 2.55 5.65
CA ILE A 3 3.91 1.10 5.58
C ILE A 3 4.30 0.61 6.98
N PHE A 4 3.61 -0.41 7.46
CA PHE A 4 3.96 -1.05 8.73
C PHE A 4 4.77 -2.31 8.42
N VAL A 5 5.94 -2.43 9.03
CA VAL A 5 6.87 -3.54 8.77
C VAL A 5 7.12 -4.26 10.09
N ALA A 6 6.83 -5.55 10.13
CA ALA A 6 7.13 -6.37 11.30
C ALA A 6 8.56 -6.92 11.23
N GLU A 7 9.30 -6.72 12.31
CA GLU A 7 10.58 -7.35 12.56
C GLU A 7 10.33 -8.64 13.36
N LYS A 8 10.95 -9.73 12.92
CA LYS A 8 10.83 -11.06 13.53
C LYS A 8 11.07 -11.07 15.05
N ALA A 9 11.92 -10.17 15.54
CA ALA A 9 12.23 -10.00 16.96
C ALA A 9 11.10 -9.39 17.81
N GLY A 10 9.90 -9.15 17.24
CA GLY A 10 8.74 -8.68 18.00
C GLY A 10 8.55 -7.17 18.01
N ARG A 11 9.09 -6.48 17.00
CA ARG A 11 8.89 -5.04 16.81
C ARG A 11 8.12 -4.77 15.53
N ILE A 12 7.34 -3.70 15.51
CA ILE A 12 6.69 -3.22 14.30
C ILE A 12 7.15 -1.78 14.06
N ARG A 13 7.77 -1.56 12.90
CA ARG A 13 8.28 -0.27 12.45
C ARG A 13 7.25 0.44 11.58
N VAL A 14 7.28 1.76 11.59
CA VAL A 14 6.52 2.59 10.66
C VAL A 14 7.49 3.16 9.63
N VAL A 15 7.21 2.93 8.36
CA VAL A 15 7.87 3.61 7.24
C VAL A 15 6.92 4.69 6.75
N GLN A 16 7.40 5.93 6.72
CA GLN A 16 6.64 7.08 6.25
C GLN A 16 7.57 7.94 5.39
N ASN A 17 7.09 8.35 4.21
CA ASN A 17 7.84 9.18 3.27
C ASN A 17 9.24 8.62 2.94
N GLY A 18 9.33 7.30 2.73
CA GLY A 18 10.58 6.61 2.38
C GLY A 18 11.52 6.33 3.55
N SER A 19 11.15 6.71 4.78
CA SER A 19 12.03 6.63 5.94
C SER A 19 11.41 5.85 7.09
N VAL A 20 12.24 5.14 7.85
CA VAL A 20 11.80 4.41 9.04
C VAL A 20 11.75 5.39 10.21
N LEU A 21 10.58 5.53 10.85
CA LEU A 21 10.44 6.36 12.05
C LEU A 21 11.30 5.81 13.20
N GLY A 22 11.83 6.70 14.05
CA GLY A 22 12.74 6.32 15.13
C GLY A 22 12.13 5.32 16.12
N ALA A 23 10.99 5.67 16.71
CA ALA A 23 10.24 4.80 17.61
C ALA A 23 9.45 3.72 16.85
N PRO A 24 9.43 2.45 17.34
CA PRO A 24 8.56 1.43 16.78
C PRO A 24 7.08 1.75 17.08
N LEU A 25 6.17 1.34 16.19
CA LEU A 25 4.74 1.30 16.45
C LEU A 25 4.45 0.45 17.69
N LEU A 26 5.02 -0.75 17.75
CA LEU A 26 4.82 -1.73 18.81
C LEU A 26 6.16 -2.40 19.11
N ASP A 27 6.48 -2.58 20.39
CA ASP A 27 7.58 -3.44 20.84
C ASP A 27 7.05 -4.45 21.86
N ILE A 28 7.00 -5.72 21.46
CA ILE A 28 6.67 -6.88 22.28
C ILE A 28 7.84 -7.88 22.30
N SER A 29 9.08 -7.44 22.05
CA SER A 29 10.22 -8.34 21.91
C SER A 29 10.46 -9.23 23.13
N SER A 30 10.07 -8.78 24.32
CA SER A 30 10.14 -9.56 25.57
C SER A 30 9.12 -10.71 25.65
N ARG A 31 8.15 -10.76 24.73
CA ARG A 31 7.10 -11.79 24.63
C ARG A 31 7.28 -12.70 23.42
N VAL A 32 8.31 -12.47 22.61
CA VAL A 32 8.51 -13.17 21.33
C VAL A 32 9.77 -14.02 21.41
N ASN A 33 9.63 -15.33 21.17
CA ASN A 33 10.78 -16.18 20.89
C ASN A 33 11.12 -16.05 19.41
N SER A 34 12.30 -15.50 19.07
CA SER A 34 12.70 -15.23 17.69
C SER A 34 13.81 -16.15 17.18
N MET A 35 13.97 -17.35 17.77
CA MET A 35 15.00 -18.30 17.36
C MET A 35 14.68 -18.94 16.01
N PHE A 36 15.67 -18.98 15.12
CA PHE A 36 15.59 -19.61 13.80
C PHE A 36 14.40 -19.11 12.94
N ASP A 37 13.34 -19.88 12.72
CA ASP A 37 12.18 -19.40 11.95
C ASP A 37 11.09 -18.78 12.84
N ARG A 38 11.14 -18.99 14.17
CA ARG A 38 10.17 -18.43 15.12
C ARG A 38 10.22 -16.91 15.16
N GLY A 39 9.13 -16.28 15.59
CA GLY A 39 9.12 -14.84 15.84
C GLY A 39 7.75 -14.24 15.65
N LEU A 40 7.69 -12.93 15.44
CA LEU A 40 6.51 -12.25 14.92
C LEU A 40 6.51 -12.38 13.40
N LEU A 41 5.62 -13.23 12.88
CA LEU A 41 5.64 -13.64 11.46
C LEU A 41 4.39 -13.25 10.68
N GLY A 42 3.30 -12.92 11.38
CA GLY A 42 2.05 -12.46 10.79
C GLY A 42 1.64 -11.10 11.35
N MET A 43 1.13 -10.23 10.47
CA MET A 43 0.56 -8.94 10.84
C MET A 43 -0.53 -8.55 9.84
N THR A 44 -1.64 -7.99 10.34
CA THR A 44 -2.61 -7.27 9.52
C THR A 44 -3.29 -6.16 10.31
N LEU A 45 -3.76 -5.13 9.61
CA LEU A 45 -4.61 -4.09 10.17
C LEU A 45 -6.07 -4.48 10.01
N HIS A 46 -6.95 -3.95 10.86
CA HIS A 46 -8.38 -4.04 10.62
C HIS A 46 -8.75 -3.43 9.24
N PRO A 47 -9.69 -3.98 8.47
CA PRO A 47 -10.05 -3.44 7.15
C PRO A 47 -10.52 -1.98 7.19
N ASN A 48 -11.17 -1.57 8.28
CA ASN A 48 -11.62 -0.19 8.51
C ASN A 48 -10.58 0.70 9.22
N PHE A 49 -9.29 0.32 9.24
CA PHE A 49 -8.25 1.16 9.82
C PHE A 49 -8.12 2.50 9.05
N PRO A 50 -7.98 3.67 9.72
CA PRO A 50 -7.76 3.86 11.15
C PRO A 50 -9.03 3.99 12.01
N SER A 51 -10.22 4.07 11.42
CA SER A 51 -11.48 4.25 12.17
C SER A 51 -11.76 3.11 13.17
N THR A 52 -11.31 1.90 12.84
CA THR A 52 -11.17 0.79 13.79
C THR A 52 -9.68 0.56 14.02
N PRO A 53 -9.10 1.08 15.12
CA PRO A 53 -7.66 1.23 15.27
C PRO A 53 -6.99 -0.05 15.78
N TYR A 54 -7.31 -1.19 15.17
CA TYR A 54 -6.79 -2.49 15.59
C TYR A 54 -5.70 -3.02 14.66
N LEU A 55 -4.67 -3.55 15.30
CA LEU A 55 -3.55 -4.26 14.70
C LEU A 55 -3.56 -5.69 15.22
N TYR A 56 -3.50 -6.65 14.31
CA TYR A 56 -3.48 -8.08 14.61
C TYR A 56 -2.10 -8.64 14.31
N VAL A 57 -1.55 -9.43 15.22
CA VAL A 57 -0.21 -10.02 15.08
C VAL A 57 -0.26 -11.50 15.41
N ALA A 58 0.60 -12.28 14.75
CA ALA A 58 0.76 -13.70 14.99
C ALA A 58 2.25 -13.98 15.27
N TYR A 59 2.55 -14.58 16.42
CA TYR A 59 3.91 -14.72 16.90
C TYR A 59 4.15 -15.97 17.75
N THR A 60 5.39 -16.44 17.80
CA THR A 60 5.83 -17.48 18.76
C THR A 60 6.04 -16.84 20.14
N TYR A 61 5.34 -17.34 21.14
CA TYR A 61 5.26 -16.76 22.47
C TYR A 61 6.40 -17.25 23.38
N GLU A 62 7.07 -16.29 24.03
CA GLU A 62 8.01 -16.53 25.12
C GLU A 62 7.32 -16.17 26.46
N PRO A 63 6.87 -17.17 27.26
CA PRO A 63 6.34 -16.88 28.59
C PRO A 63 7.47 -16.43 29.53
N PRO A 64 7.22 -15.48 30.45
CA PRO A 64 8.21 -15.03 31.43
C PRO A 64 8.85 -16.18 32.24
N GLU A 65 8.09 -17.24 32.52
CA GLU A 65 8.51 -18.43 33.26
C GLU A 65 9.54 -19.28 32.51
N ALA A 66 9.63 -19.14 31.18
CA ALA A 66 10.68 -19.76 30.38
C ALA A 66 12.04 -19.04 30.49
N SER A 67 12.11 -17.93 31.26
CA SER A 67 13.37 -17.28 31.59
C SER A 67 14.34 -18.25 32.27
N GLY A 68 15.49 -18.49 31.64
CA GLY A 68 16.53 -19.39 32.13
C GLY A 68 16.55 -20.76 31.44
N TYR A 69 15.55 -21.07 30.63
CA TYR A 69 15.53 -22.25 29.76
C TYR A 69 16.16 -21.94 28.40
N SER A 70 16.52 -22.99 27.65
CA SER A 70 17.02 -22.84 26.29
C SER A 70 16.04 -22.06 25.40
N GLN A 71 16.55 -21.09 24.65
CA GLN A 71 15.77 -20.37 23.63
C GLN A 71 15.41 -21.28 22.44
N GLU A 72 16.16 -22.36 22.25
CA GLU A 72 15.86 -23.42 21.27
C GLU A 72 14.82 -24.41 21.78
N GLY A 73 14.44 -24.37 23.05
CA GLY A 73 13.44 -25.29 23.60
C GLY A 73 12.06 -25.07 23.02
N SER A 74 11.16 -26.00 23.25
CA SER A 74 9.77 -25.93 22.78
C SER A 74 9.06 -24.67 23.27
N ARG A 75 8.17 -24.11 22.43
CA ARG A 75 7.34 -22.94 22.74
C ARG A 75 5.92 -23.14 22.20
N THR A 76 5.09 -22.13 22.39
CA THR A 76 3.72 -22.06 21.82
C THR A 76 3.60 -20.81 20.95
N ALA A 77 2.52 -20.69 20.19
CA ALA A 77 2.22 -19.52 19.37
C ALA A 77 0.97 -18.77 19.88
N ARG A 78 0.85 -17.51 19.48
CA ARG A 78 -0.27 -16.63 19.79
C ARG A 78 -0.73 -15.81 18.59
N ILE A 79 -2.02 -15.54 18.58
CA ILE A 79 -2.65 -14.52 17.74
C ILE A 79 -3.23 -13.46 18.68
N SER A 80 -2.79 -12.22 18.54
CA SER A 80 -3.17 -11.13 19.44
C SER A 80 -3.62 -9.90 18.67
N ARG A 81 -4.48 -9.11 19.29
CA ARG A 81 -4.91 -7.79 18.84
C ARG A 81 -4.34 -6.71 19.75
N PHE A 82 -3.91 -5.59 19.18
CA PHE A 82 -3.45 -4.40 19.86
C PHE A 82 -4.24 -3.18 19.37
N THR A 83 -4.39 -2.18 20.26
CA THR A 83 -4.99 -0.89 19.90
C THR A 83 -3.90 0.10 19.52
N VAL A 84 -4.05 0.70 18.34
CA VAL A 84 -3.14 1.70 17.77
C VAL A 84 -3.68 3.11 18.06
N SER A 85 -2.77 4.05 18.33
CA SER A 85 -3.05 5.47 18.48
C SER A 85 -1.94 6.25 17.79
N GLY A 86 -2.26 6.90 16.65
CA GLY A 86 -1.27 7.60 15.83
C GLY A 86 -0.21 6.64 15.26
N ASN A 87 1.06 6.86 15.65
CA ASN A 87 2.22 6.04 15.31
C ASN A 87 2.69 5.16 16.49
N SER A 88 1.82 4.88 17.48
CA SER A 88 2.14 4.02 18.62
C SER A 88 1.01 3.02 18.94
N ALA A 89 1.36 1.86 19.47
CA ALA A 89 0.47 0.86 20.05
C ALA A 89 1.06 0.41 21.39
N LYS A 90 0.23 0.39 22.45
CA LYS A 90 0.68 0.02 23.79
C LYS A 90 0.72 -1.51 23.93
N PRO A 91 1.83 -2.13 24.37
CA PRO A 91 1.86 -3.56 24.66
C PRO A 91 0.84 -4.01 25.72
N SER A 92 0.39 -3.10 26.59
CA SER A 92 -0.66 -3.36 27.58
C SER A 92 -2.07 -3.41 26.99
N SER A 93 -2.26 -3.00 25.74
CA SER A 93 -3.56 -3.13 25.04
C SER A 93 -3.79 -4.51 24.43
N GLU A 94 -2.86 -5.44 24.64
CA GLU A 94 -2.94 -6.80 24.09
C GLU A 94 -4.23 -7.50 24.52
N LEU A 95 -4.96 -7.99 23.53
CA LEU A 95 -5.98 -9.01 23.68
C LEU A 95 -5.50 -10.27 22.96
N VAL A 96 -5.22 -11.35 23.70
CA VAL A 96 -4.92 -12.66 23.12
C VAL A 96 -6.22 -13.24 22.57
N LEU A 97 -6.28 -13.49 21.26
CA LEU A 97 -7.43 -14.06 20.58
C LEU A 97 -7.34 -15.59 20.55
N VAL A 98 -6.16 -16.13 20.26
CA VAL A 98 -5.89 -17.58 20.23
C VAL A 98 -4.51 -17.83 20.80
N GLY A 99 -4.35 -18.95 21.51
CA GLY A 99 -3.08 -19.31 22.15
C GLY A 99 -3.02 -18.91 23.63
N ALA A 100 -4.14 -18.54 24.25
CA ALA A 100 -4.18 -18.24 25.69
C ALA A 100 -3.93 -19.50 26.53
N GLY A 101 -4.27 -20.68 26.01
CA GLY A 101 -3.92 -21.97 26.59
C GLY A 101 -2.43 -22.31 26.49
N GLY A 102 -1.66 -21.59 25.67
CA GLY A 102 -0.21 -21.69 25.59
C GLY A 102 0.49 -21.02 26.78
N THR A 103 0.52 -21.71 27.91
CA THR A 103 1.26 -21.32 29.13
C THR A 103 2.54 -22.13 29.28
N PHE A 104 3.40 -21.76 30.23
CA PHE A 104 4.60 -22.54 30.55
C PHE A 104 4.29 -24.01 30.90
N ASP A 105 3.19 -24.28 31.60
CA ASP A 105 2.77 -25.64 31.98
C ASP A 105 2.35 -26.50 30.76
N THR A 106 2.03 -25.86 29.64
CA THR A 106 1.67 -26.53 28.38
C THR A 106 2.82 -26.62 27.39
N ILE A 107 4.01 -26.11 27.76
CA ILE A 107 5.24 -26.34 27.01
C ILE A 107 5.79 -27.70 27.43
N GLY A 108 5.96 -28.59 26.45
CA GLY A 108 6.38 -29.96 26.73
C GLY A 108 7.87 -30.04 27.11
N SER A 109 8.76 -29.54 26.24
CA SER A 109 10.21 -29.60 26.46
C SER A 109 10.84 -28.20 26.44
N PRO A 110 10.83 -27.44 27.56
CA PRO A 110 11.28 -26.05 27.55
C PRO A 110 12.77 -25.85 27.28
N ASP A 111 13.60 -26.91 27.42
CA ASP A 111 15.04 -26.89 27.12
C ASP A 111 15.42 -27.51 25.76
N MET A 112 14.52 -28.26 25.11
CA MET A 112 14.82 -28.96 23.85
C MET A 112 13.69 -28.81 22.84
N HIS A 113 14.01 -28.50 21.57
CA HIS A 113 13.03 -28.53 20.48
C HIS A 113 12.77 -29.96 20.03
N ASP A 114 11.66 -30.15 19.31
CA ASP A 114 11.36 -31.38 18.57
C ASP A 114 11.45 -32.65 19.43
N THR A 115 11.20 -32.51 20.74
CA THR A 115 11.37 -33.57 21.74
C THR A 115 10.12 -33.73 22.60
N ARG A 116 9.74 -34.98 22.88
CA ARG A 116 8.65 -35.30 23.81
C ARG A 116 9.00 -34.95 25.27
N PRO A 117 8.02 -34.56 26.10
CA PRO A 117 6.60 -34.43 25.77
C PRO A 117 6.35 -33.27 24.83
N TRP A 118 5.30 -33.37 24.01
CA TRP A 118 4.94 -32.34 23.05
C TRP A 118 4.17 -31.22 23.73
N SER A 119 4.37 -29.98 23.28
CA SER A 119 3.59 -28.83 23.74
C SER A 119 2.14 -28.95 23.27
N CYS A 120 1.22 -28.33 24.01
CA CYS A 120 -0.21 -28.35 23.71
C CYS A 120 -0.86 -29.74 23.67
N GLU A 121 -0.24 -30.74 24.31
CA GLU A 121 -0.72 -32.12 24.38
C GLU A 121 -0.50 -32.67 25.80
N ALA A 122 -1.54 -33.28 26.39
CA ALA A 122 -1.43 -33.97 27.68
C ALA A 122 -0.79 -35.37 27.51
N ASP A 123 -0.43 -36.03 28.61
CA ASP A 123 0.23 -37.36 28.59
C ASP A 123 -0.57 -38.44 27.84
N ASP A 124 -1.91 -38.34 27.86
CA ASP A 124 -2.83 -39.24 27.14
C ASP A 124 -3.07 -38.85 25.67
N ARG A 125 -2.33 -37.84 25.18
CA ARG A 125 -2.42 -37.21 23.86
C ARG A 125 -3.64 -36.33 23.63
N THR A 126 -4.39 -35.99 24.67
CA THR A 126 -5.49 -35.02 24.55
C THR A 126 -4.91 -33.63 24.29
N PRO A 127 -5.30 -32.93 23.21
CA PRO A 127 -4.84 -31.57 22.97
C PRO A 127 -5.36 -30.60 24.03
N TYR A 128 -4.51 -29.68 24.49
CA TYR A 128 -4.95 -28.61 25.39
C TYR A 128 -5.86 -27.60 24.64
N PRO A 129 -6.94 -27.10 25.28
CA PRO A 129 -7.78 -26.06 24.70
C PRO A 129 -6.99 -24.78 24.44
N ASP A 130 -7.24 -24.15 23.29
CA ASP A 130 -6.67 -22.88 22.87
C ASP A 130 -5.13 -22.80 22.95
N CYS A 131 -4.45 -23.91 22.68
CA CYS A 131 -2.99 -24.00 22.69
C CYS A 131 -2.47 -24.28 21.27
N MET A 132 -1.59 -23.41 20.78
CA MET A 132 -0.97 -23.51 19.46
C MET A 132 0.48 -23.99 19.61
N PRO A 133 0.83 -25.22 19.19
CA PRO A 133 2.17 -25.76 19.44
C PRO A 133 3.23 -25.13 18.53
N ALA A 134 4.43 -24.95 19.07
CA ALA A 134 5.65 -24.55 18.36
C ALA A 134 6.86 -25.25 19.00
N ASP A 135 6.82 -26.59 19.00
CA ASP A 135 7.85 -27.46 19.59
C ASP A 135 9.20 -27.29 18.90
N GLY A 136 9.19 -27.27 17.58
CA GLY A 136 10.34 -27.03 16.71
C GLY A 136 10.69 -25.55 16.59
N MET A 137 11.89 -25.30 16.08
CA MET A 137 12.33 -23.94 15.73
C MET A 137 11.91 -23.53 14.30
N ALA A 138 11.22 -24.42 13.60
CA ALA A 138 10.68 -24.26 12.26
C ALA A 138 9.18 -24.64 12.21
N HIS A 139 8.51 -24.30 11.12
CA HIS A 139 7.08 -24.60 10.84
C HIS A 139 6.12 -24.09 11.92
N THR A 140 6.39 -22.90 12.45
CA THR A 140 5.62 -22.35 13.57
C THR A 140 4.41 -21.56 13.09
N ILE A 141 4.24 -20.31 13.54
CA ILE A 141 3.13 -19.46 13.12
C ILE A 141 3.39 -18.89 11.72
N GLY A 142 2.32 -18.51 11.00
CA GLY A 142 2.44 -17.95 9.66
C GLY A 142 1.74 -16.61 9.53
N MET A 143 1.06 -16.46 8.40
CA MET A 143 0.28 -15.27 8.08
C MET A 143 -0.98 -15.13 8.94
N VAL A 144 -1.37 -13.88 9.20
CA VAL A 144 -2.71 -13.51 9.68
C VAL A 144 -3.26 -12.44 8.74
N ALA A 145 -4.51 -12.59 8.29
CA ALA A 145 -5.15 -11.69 7.34
C ALA A 145 -6.68 -11.74 7.47
N PHE A 146 -7.36 -10.69 7.02
CA PHE A 146 -8.81 -10.70 6.91
C PHE A 146 -9.23 -11.39 5.62
N GLY A 147 -10.24 -12.26 5.70
CA GLY A 147 -10.89 -12.81 4.53
C GLY A 147 -11.96 -11.87 3.97
N PRO A 148 -12.50 -12.19 2.78
CA PRO A 148 -13.56 -11.39 2.12
C PRO A 148 -14.87 -11.38 2.92
N ASP A 149 -15.04 -12.29 3.87
CA ASP A 149 -16.18 -12.39 4.77
C ASP A 149 -16.02 -11.58 6.07
N GLY A 150 -14.90 -10.84 6.23
CA GLY A 150 -14.61 -10.05 7.42
C GLY A 150 -14.09 -10.86 8.62
N ALA A 151 -13.95 -12.18 8.50
CA ALA A 151 -13.33 -13.00 9.53
C ALA A 151 -11.80 -12.85 9.50
N LEU A 152 -11.16 -13.09 10.65
CA LEU A 152 -9.71 -13.15 10.74
C LEU A 152 -9.26 -14.59 10.45
N TYR A 153 -8.36 -14.75 9.49
CA TYR A 153 -7.74 -16.02 9.15
C TYR A 153 -6.30 -16.02 9.62
N ALA A 154 -5.84 -17.17 10.12
CA ALA A 154 -4.48 -17.31 10.58
C ALA A 154 -3.92 -18.69 10.27
N ALA A 155 -2.67 -18.72 9.84
CA ALA A 155 -1.94 -19.93 9.56
C ALA A 155 -1.09 -20.36 10.77
N ASN A 156 -1.14 -21.64 11.10
CA ASN A 156 -0.27 -22.26 12.09
C ASN A 156 0.26 -23.58 11.54
N GLY A 157 1.57 -23.73 11.43
CA GLY A 157 2.21 -24.96 11.00
C GLY A 157 2.09 -26.07 12.03
N ASP A 158 2.61 -27.24 11.68
CA ASP A 158 2.62 -28.41 12.55
C ASP A 158 3.52 -28.22 13.79
N GLY A 159 4.40 -27.23 13.71
CA GLY A 159 5.24 -26.73 14.79
C GLY A 159 6.31 -27.72 15.19
N VAL A 160 6.68 -28.69 14.33
CA VAL A 160 7.58 -29.80 14.69
C VAL A 160 8.20 -30.45 13.44
N VAL A 161 9.39 -31.02 13.57
CA VAL A 161 10.09 -31.75 12.50
C VAL A 161 10.03 -33.29 12.70
N ASP A 162 9.45 -33.75 13.80
CA ASP A 162 9.20 -35.16 14.08
C ASP A 162 7.88 -35.65 13.48
N PHE A 163 7.95 -36.73 12.71
CA PHE A 163 6.78 -37.34 12.05
C PHE A 163 5.63 -37.67 13.03
N SER A 164 5.94 -38.14 14.25
CA SER A 164 4.90 -38.47 15.22
C SER A 164 4.23 -37.22 15.79
N GLY A 165 4.98 -36.14 15.96
CA GLY A 165 4.43 -34.82 16.33
C GLY A 165 3.57 -34.23 15.20
N SER A 166 4.04 -34.31 13.96
CA SER A 166 3.32 -33.80 12.78
C SER A 166 1.96 -34.47 12.58
N MET A 167 1.73 -35.66 13.15
CA MET A 167 0.40 -36.30 13.12
C MET A 167 -0.71 -35.46 13.76
N ARG A 168 -0.38 -34.48 14.61
CA ARG A 168 -1.37 -33.51 15.12
C ARG A 168 -2.02 -32.69 14.01
N ALA A 169 -1.35 -32.53 12.87
CA ALA A 169 -1.92 -31.87 11.69
C ALA A 169 -3.19 -32.58 11.19
N GLN A 170 -3.30 -33.91 11.40
CA GLN A 170 -4.40 -34.76 10.92
C GLN A 170 -5.63 -34.84 11.85
N THR A 171 -5.62 -34.12 12.97
CA THR A 171 -6.81 -33.97 13.83
C THR A 171 -7.20 -32.50 13.93
N TYR A 172 -8.50 -32.20 13.89
CA TYR A 172 -9.04 -30.85 14.13
C TYR A 172 -9.11 -30.50 15.63
N GLU A 173 -8.83 -31.44 16.52
CA GLU A 173 -8.78 -31.18 17.98
C GLU A 173 -7.51 -30.42 18.39
N SER A 174 -6.47 -30.48 17.55
CA SER A 174 -5.22 -29.71 17.72
C SER A 174 -5.18 -28.54 16.75
N LEU A 175 -4.55 -27.43 17.16
CA LEU A 175 -4.32 -26.26 16.32
C LEU A 175 -3.03 -26.35 15.46
N ALA A 176 -2.30 -27.48 15.49
CA ALA A 176 -1.12 -27.71 14.66
C ALA A 176 -1.50 -27.94 13.19
N GLY A 177 -0.83 -27.30 12.24
CA GLY A 177 -0.99 -27.57 10.80
C GLY A 177 -2.36 -27.18 10.25
N LYS A 178 -2.79 -25.94 10.54
CA LYS A 178 -4.14 -25.41 10.30
C LYS A 178 -4.12 -24.04 9.59
N ILE A 179 -5.17 -23.79 8.82
CA ILE A 179 -5.72 -22.44 8.63
C ILE A 179 -6.90 -22.33 9.59
N LEU A 180 -6.87 -21.31 10.44
CA LEU A 180 -7.94 -20.97 11.37
C LEU A 180 -8.82 -19.88 10.75
N ARG A 181 -10.11 -19.89 11.09
CA ARG A 181 -11.07 -18.81 10.77
C ARG A 181 -11.78 -18.41 12.06
N ILE A 182 -11.44 -17.23 12.57
CA ILE A 182 -11.82 -16.77 13.91
C ILE A 182 -12.46 -15.39 13.90
N ASP A 183 -13.25 -15.12 14.92
CA ASP A 183 -13.83 -13.81 15.18
C ASP A 183 -12.74 -12.81 15.60
N PRO A 184 -12.62 -11.64 14.94
CA PRO A 184 -11.55 -10.67 15.21
C PRO A 184 -11.72 -9.91 16.54
N GLY A 185 -12.86 -10.04 17.22
CA GLY A 185 -13.13 -9.43 18.52
C GLY A 185 -12.86 -10.36 19.70
N THR A 186 -13.05 -11.66 19.51
CA THR A 186 -13.09 -12.67 20.58
C THR A 186 -12.14 -13.85 20.38
N GLY A 187 -11.70 -14.13 19.14
CA GLY A 187 -10.87 -15.28 18.80
C GLY A 187 -11.62 -16.62 18.75
N ASN A 188 -12.95 -16.59 18.90
CA ASN A 188 -13.80 -17.76 18.78
C ASN A 188 -13.94 -18.23 17.33
N GLY A 189 -14.25 -19.51 17.15
CA GLY A 189 -14.71 -20.04 15.87
C GLY A 189 -16.11 -19.55 15.52
N TYR A 190 -16.52 -19.76 14.26
CA TYR A 190 -17.88 -19.48 13.83
C TYR A 190 -18.73 -20.75 13.80
N THR A 191 -20.05 -20.60 13.95
CA THR A 191 -21.00 -21.72 13.87
C THR A 191 -21.09 -22.36 12.50
N ASN A 192 -20.65 -21.64 11.44
CA ASN A 192 -20.55 -22.15 10.08
C ASN A 192 -19.14 -22.65 9.71
N ASN A 193 -18.21 -22.73 10.66
CA ASN A 193 -16.93 -23.41 10.42
C ASN A 193 -17.14 -24.93 10.29
N PRO A 194 -16.31 -25.61 9.47
CA PRO A 194 -16.55 -26.99 9.03
C PRO A 194 -16.56 -28.03 10.16
N PHE A 195 -15.89 -27.75 11.28
CA PHE A 195 -15.74 -28.70 12.39
C PHE A 195 -16.40 -28.23 13.69
N PHE A 196 -17.32 -27.27 13.61
CA PHE A 196 -18.10 -26.79 14.75
C PHE A 196 -18.84 -27.93 15.45
N ASP A 197 -18.68 -27.99 16.77
CA ASP A 197 -19.18 -29.06 17.65
C ASP A 197 -20.27 -28.60 18.61
N GLY A 198 -20.75 -27.36 18.46
CA GLY A 198 -21.69 -26.72 19.39
C GLY A 198 -21.01 -25.75 20.36
N ASP A 199 -19.67 -25.74 20.44
CA ASP A 199 -18.91 -24.82 21.28
C ASP A 199 -17.96 -23.98 20.42
N VAL A 200 -18.24 -22.67 20.30
CA VAL A 200 -17.42 -21.75 19.50
C VAL A 200 -16.02 -21.52 20.06
N THR A 201 -15.77 -21.92 21.31
CA THR A 201 -14.47 -21.76 21.97
C THR A 201 -13.53 -22.94 21.74
N SER A 202 -14.06 -24.09 21.28
CA SER A 202 -13.30 -25.31 21.06
C SER A 202 -12.23 -25.14 19.96
N ASN A 203 -11.12 -25.89 20.05
CA ASN A 203 -10.07 -25.85 19.03
C ASN A 203 -10.63 -26.13 17.63
N ARG A 204 -11.46 -27.18 17.52
CA ARG A 204 -12.06 -27.59 16.26
C ARG A 204 -13.03 -26.57 15.68
N ALA A 205 -13.76 -25.81 16.51
CA ALA A 205 -14.61 -24.74 16.02
C ALA A 205 -13.83 -23.64 15.31
N LYS A 206 -12.53 -23.46 15.61
CA LYS A 206 -11.66 -22.45 14.96
C LYS A 206 -11.06 -22.95 13.63
N VAL A 207 -11.04 -24.26 13.39
CA VAL A 207 -10.37 -24.86 12.23
C VAL A 207 -11.17 -24.65 10.95
N PHE A 208 -10.50 -24.13 9.91
CA PHE A 208 -11.06 -23.93 8.57
C PHE A 208 -10.50 -24.95 7.56
N VAL A 209 -9.18 -25.14 7.54
CA VAL A 209 -8.47 -26.14 6.72
C VAL A 209 -7.44 -26.83 7.62
N TYR A 210 -7.17 -28.12 7.40
CA TYR A 210 -6.21 -28.88 8.19
C TYR A 210 -5.29 -29.77 7.35
N GLY A 211 -4.30 -30.38 7.98
CA GLY A 211 -3.36 -31.29 7.33
C GLY A 211 -2.27 -30.57 6.54
N MET A 212 -1.74 -29.48 7.09
CA MET A 212 -0.61 -28.71 6.51
C MET A 212 0.66 -28.85 7.34
N ARG A 213 1.80 -28.61 6.70
CA ARG A 213 3.13 -28.62 7.35
C ARG A 213 3.52 -27.25 7.86
N ASN A 214 3.73 -26.31 6.94
CA ASN A 214 4.17 -24.95 7.18
C ASN A 214 3.46 -23.99 6.19
N PRO A 215 2.16 -23.70 6.42
CA PRO A 215 1.38 -22.78 5.59
C PRO A 215 1.84 -21.33 5.81
N PHE A 216 2.98 -20.95 5.23
CA PHE A 216 3.70 -19.74 5.62
C PHE A 216 2.98 -18.45 5.20
N ARG A 217 2.46 -18.41 3.96
CA ARG A 217 1.58 -17.33 3.46
C ARG A 217 0.40 -17.91 2.69
N PHE A 218 -0.71 -17.19 2.75
CA PHE A 218 -1.92 -17.45 1.97
C PHE A 218 -2.50 -16.13 1.47
N ASP A 219 -3.40 -16.16 0.50
CA ASP A 219 -4.16 -14.98 0.10
C ASP A 219 -5.53 -15.38 -0.47
N PHE A 220 -6.44 -14.42 -0.55
CA PHE A 220 -7.75 -14.62 -1.15
C PHE A 220 -7.79 -14.03 -2.54
N HIS A 221 -8.26 -14.81 -3.50
CA HIS A 221 -8.47 -14.31 -4.85
C HIS A 221 -9.48 -13.14 -4.80
N PRO A 222 -9.13 -11.96 -5.34
CA PRO A 222 -9.88 -10.71 -5.09
C PRO A 222 -11.32 -10.75 -5.61
N GLU A 223 -11.57 -11.48 -6.71
CA GLU A 223 -12.92 -11.58 -7.29
C GLU A 223 -13.74 -12.78 -6.78
N THR A 224 -13.11 -13.95 -6.64
CA THR A 224 -13.81 -15.20 -6.30
C THR A 224 -13.83 -15.49 -4.80
N GLY A 225 -13.00 -14.82 -4.01
CA GLY A 225 -12.82 -15.07 -2.59
C GLY A 225 -12.19 -16.43 -2.24
N LYS A 226 -11.68 -17.18 -3.24
CA LYS A 226 -11.04 -18.48 -3.02
C LYS A 226 -9.72 -18.33 -2.27
N LEU A 227 -9.48 -19.20 -1.29
CA LEU A 227 -8.27 -19.22 -0.47
C LEU A 227 -7.15 -19.97 -1.18
N PHE A 228 -6.02 -19.31 -1.42
CA PHE A 228 -4.78 -19.91 -1.93
C PHE A 228 -3.79 -20.02 -0.78
N VAL A 229 -3.38 -21.24 -0.44
CA VAL A 229 -2.41 -21.51 0.63
C VAL A 229 -1.13 -22.05 0.01
N ALA A 230 0.00 -21.41 0.29
CA ALA A 230 1.30 -21.99 0.02
C ALA A 230 1.79 -22.72 1.27
N ASP A 231 2.02 -24.02 1.14
CA ASP A 231 2.51 -24.90 2.20
C ASP A 231 3.94 -25.33 1.89
N VAL A 232 4.88 -24.93 2.75
CA VAL A 232 6.30 -25.26 2.55
C VAL A 232 6.52 -26.74 2.87
N GLY A 233 6.98 -27.46 1.86
CA GLY A 233 7.19 -28.91 1.89
C GLY A 233 8.35 -29.37 2.77
N ASN A 234 8.49 -30.69 2.89
CA ASN A 234 9.50 -31.28 3.77
C ASN A 234 10.84 -31.53 3.09
N ASN A 235 10.85 -32.47 2.14
CA ASN A 235 12.08 -32.95 1.51
C ASN A 235 11.98 -32.97 -0.01
N LYS A 236 10.78 -32.97 -0.59
CA LYS A 236 10.58 -33.31 -1.99
C LYS A 236 9.69 -32.34 -2.75
N TRP A 237 8.63 -31.81 -2.14
CA TRP A 237 7.59 -31.11 -2.89
C TRP A 237 7.15 -29.84 -2.21
N GLU A 238 7.12 -28.75 -2.97
CA GLU A 238 6.46 -27.52 -2.57
C GLU A 238 5.04 -27.45 -3.12
N GLU A 239 4.12 -26.85 -2.37
CA GLU A 239 2.69 -26.96 -2.64
C GLU A 239 1.97 -25.60 -2.59
N ILE A 240 1.14 -25.32 -3.58
CA ILE A 240 0.15 -24.25 -3.57
C ILE A 240 -1.24 -24.87 -3.79
N THR A 241 -2.14 -24.65 -2.85
CA THR A 241 -3.46 -25.27 -2.84
C THR A 241 -4.56 -24.22 -2.80
N ILE A 242 -5.49 -24.29 -3.75
CA ILE A 242 -6.79 -23.64 -3.62
C ILE A 242 -7.63 -24.48 -2.67
N ALA A 243 -7.77 -24.01 -1.42
CA ALA A 243 -8.40 -24.76 -0.34
C ALA A 243 -9.83 -24.27 -0.08
N GLU A 244 -10.68 -25.21 0.32
CA GLU A 244 -12.09 -24.99 0.68
C GLU A 244 -12.32 -25.31 2.17
N PRO A 245 -13.40 -24.78 2.79
CA PRO A 245 -13.72 -25.08 4.18
C PRO A 245 -13.85 -26.60 4.40
N GLY A 246 -13.04 -27.14 5.31
CA GLY A 246 -13.05 -28.55 5.71
C GLY A 246 -12.02 -29.42 4.99
N ASP A 247 -11.29 -28.87 4.01
CA ASP A 247 -10.26 -29.61 3.29
C ASP A 247 -9.16 -30.13 4.23
N ASN A 248 -8.71 -31.35 3.95
CA ASN A 248 -7.50 -31.96 4.50
C ASN A 248 -6.41 -31.93 3.43
N LEU A 249 -5.32 -31.20 3.63
CA LEU A 249 -4.24 -31.10 2.64
C LEU A 249 -3.25 -32.28 2.70
N GLY A 250 -3.43 -33.21 3.64
CA GLY A 250 -2.80 -34.52 3.62
C GLY A 250 -1.52 -34.66 4.46
N TRP A 251 -0.84 -33.59 4.85
CA TRP A 251 0.37 -33.66 5.68
C TRP A 251 0.10 -34.23 7.09
N PRO A 252 0.92 -35.14 7.65
CA PRO A 252 2.19 -35.66 7.12
C PRO A 252 2.06 -37.00 6.39
N CYS A 253 0.86 -37.36 5.93
CA CYS A 253 0.60 -38.59 5.19
C CYS A 253 0.80 -38.41 3.67
N TYR A 254 0.72 -37.19 3.18
CA TYR A 254 1.12 -36.81 1.83
C TYR A 254 2.07 -35.62 1.87
N GLU A 255 2.97 -35.58 0.90
CA GLU A 255 3.80 -34.43 0.56
C GLU A 255 3.77 -34.31 -0.97
N GLY A 256 3.13 -33.26 -1.48
CA GLY A 256 2.85 -33.13 -2.90
C GLY A 256 1.97 -34.28 -3.41
N PRO A 257 2.32 -34.89 -4.56
CA PRO A 257 1.61 -36.04 -5.10
C PRO A 257 1.99 -37.37 -4.41
N GLU A 258 2.91 -37.38 -3.44
CA GLU A 258 3.49 -38.61 -2.87
C GLU A 258 2.92 -38.95 -1.49
N GLN A 259 2.74 -40.24 -1.23
CA GLN A 259 2.45 -40.75 0.12
C GLN A 259 3.72 -40.75 0.98
N THR A 260 3.60 -40.34 2.23
CA THR A 260 4.71 -40.21 3.18
C THR A 260 4.49 -41.02 4.45
N GLY A 261 5.48 -41.83 4.81
CA GLY A 261 5.45 -42.62 6.05
C GLY A 261 4.36 -43.70 6.11
N ILE A 262 4.44 -44.53 7.14
CA ILE A 262 3.45 -45.58 7.43
C ILE A 262 2.94 -45.37 8.86
N SER A 263 1.75 -44.80 8.98
CA SER A 263 0.99 -44.67 10.24
C SER A 263 -0.41 -45.24 10.05
N PRO A 264 -1.02 -45.89 11.07
CA PRO A 264 -2.41 -46.32 10.99
C PRO A 264 -3.37 -45.19 10.60
N THR A 265 -3.11 -43.96 11.07
CA THR A 265 -3.88 -42.77 10.71
C THR A 265 -3.80 -42.47 9.21
N CYS A 266 -2.62 -42.65 8.61
CA CYS A 266 -2.43 -42.44 7.18
C CYS A 266 -3.06 -43.55 6.33
N GLY A 267 -3.17 -44.78 6.86
CA GLY A 267 -3.82 -45.89 6.16
C GLY A 267 -5.26 -45.59 5.70
N GLY A 268 -6.02 -44.80 6.48
CA GLY A 268 -7.35 -44.35 6.09
C GLY A 268 -7.36 -43.33 4.94
N LEU A 269 -6.33 -42.48 4.84
CA LEU A 269 -6.16 -41.53 3.74
C LEU A 269 -5.63 -42.20 2.46
N TYR A 270 -4.91 -43.30 2.59
CA TYR A 270 -4.39 -44.06 1.44
C TYR A 270 -5.44 -44.91 0.74
N THR A 271 -6.56 -45.20 1.42
CA THR A 271 -7.55 -46.19 0.98
C THR A 271 -8.90 -45.60 0.59
N GLY A 272 -9.04 -44.27 0.54
CA GLY A 272 -10.22 -43.63 -0.05
C GLY A 272 -10.90 -42.50 0.74
N LYS A 273 -10.25 -41.89 1.74
CA LYS A 273 -10.61 -40.52 2.16
C LYS A 273 -9.75 -39.54 1.37
N GLU A 274 -10.37 -38.83 0.43
CA GLU A 274 -9.70 -37.85 -0.42
C GLU A 274 -9.11 -36.74 0.46
N HIS A 275 -7.79 -36.64 0.47
CA HIS A 275 -7.15 -35.38 0.80
C HIS A 275 -7.29 -34.46 -0.42
N ARG A 276 -7.34 -33.16 -0.19
CA ARG A 276 -7.29 -32.16 -1.24
C ARG A 276 -5.87 -32.16 -1.80
N ARG A 277 -5.72 -32.57 -3.06
CA ARG A 277 -4.42 -32.51 -3.74
C ARG A 277 -4.01 -31.04 -3.95
N PRO A 278 -2.70 -30.76 -3.99
CA PRO A 278 -2.20 -29.45 -4.38
C PRO A 278 -2.76 -29.06 -5.73
N THR A 279 -3.14 -27.79 -5.85
CA THR A 279 -3.51 -27.22 -7.15
C THR A 279 -2.27 -27.17 -8.02
N TYR A 280 -1.18 -26.66 -7.47
CA TYR A 280 0.13 -26.65 -8.10
C TYR A 280 1.16 -27.21 -7.13
N ALA A 281 2.01 -28.13 -7.61
CA ALA A 281 3.12 -28.66 -6.85
C ALA A 281 4.35 -28.78 -7.74
N TYR A 282 5.53 -28.56 -7.16
CA TYR A 282 6.79 -28.68 -7.88
C TYR A 282 7.86 -29.33 -7.00
N PRO A 283 8.79 -30.10 -7.60
CA PRO A 283 9.78 -30.83 -6.83
C PRO A 283 10.90 -29.91 -6.32
N HIS A 284 11.61 -30.34 -5.28
CA HIS A 284 12.87 -29.75 -4.84
C HIS A 284 13.95 -30.02 -5.90
N ALA A 285 13.99 -29.16 -6.92
CA ALA A 285 14.91 -29.21 -8.05
C ALA A 285 15.43 -27.80 -8.34
N ASP A 286 16.60 -27.70 -8.97
CA ASP A 286 17.19 -26.42 -9.39
C ASP A 286 17.33 -25.38 -8.26
N GLY A 287 17.59 -25.87 -7.03
CA GLY A 287 17.75 -25.04 -5.84
C GLY A 287 16.44 -24.58 -5.19
N ARG A 288 15.28 -24.95 -5.76
CA ARG A 288 13.97 -24.72 -5.15
C ARG A 288 13.71 -25.66 -3.97
N GLY A 289 12.90 -25.19 -3.02
CA GLY A 289 12.50 -26.00 -1.86
C GLY A 289 12.02 -25.16 -0.67
N ALA A 290 11.35 -24.04 -0.96
CA ALA A 290 10.62 -23.28 0.04
C ALA A 290 9.61 -22.31 -0.62
N ALA A 291 8.44 -22.82 -1.02
CA ALA A 291 7.35 -22.00 -1.55
C ALA A 291 6.72 -21.17 -0.44
N ILE A 292 7.14 -19.91 -0.31
CA ILE A 292 6.65 -19.04 0.75
C ILE A 292 5.24 -18.48 0.49
N GLY A 293 4.66 -18.69 -0.70
CA GLY A 293 3.45 -18.01 -1.14
C GLY A 293 3.69 -16.51 -1.38
N GLY A 294 2.61 -15.73 -1.43
CA GLY A 294 2.73 -14.29 -1.66
C GLY A 294 1.40 -13.57 -1.64
N ALA A 295 1.06 -12.92 -2.76
CA ALA A 295 -0.10 -12.05 -2.85
C ALA A 295 -0.72 -12.08 -4.24
N PHE A 296 -2.02 -11.85 -4.32
CA PHE A 296 -2.67 -11.47 -5.57
C PHE A 296 -2.28 -10.04 -5.96
N TYR A 297 -1.90 -9.86 -7.23
CA TYR A 297 -1.61 -8.53 -7.75
C TYR A 297 -2.90 -7.83 -8.19
N THR A 298 -3.37 -6.87 -7.40
CA THR A 298 -4.61 -6.12 -7.65
C THR A 298 -4.38 -4.74 -8.28
N GLY A 299 -3.13 -4.38 -8.52
CA GLY A 299 -2.76 -3.11 -9.13
C GLY A 299 -2.84 -3.13 -10.65
N ASP A 300 -2.53 -1.99 -11.25
CA ASP A 300 -2.52 -1.76 -12.70
C ASP A 300 -1.16 -1.27 -13.24
N ASN A 301 -0.15 -1.12 -12.37
CA ASN A 301 1.23 -0.80 -12.74
C ASN A 301 1.92 -1.91 -13.57
N PHE A 302 1.42 -3.15 -13.52
CA PHE A 302 1.92 -4.27 -14.33
C PHE A 302 0.97 -4.57 -15.50
N PRO A 303 1.44 -5.21 -16.60
CA PRO A 303 0.59 -5.61 -17.71
C PRO A 303 -0.64 -6.40 -17.27
N ALA A 304 -1.73 -6.28 -18.04
CA ALA A 304 -3.05 -6.86 -17.70
C ALA A 304 -3.01 -8.35 -17.34
N ARG A 305 -2.11 -9.14 -17.95
CA ARG A 305 -1.92 -10.57 -17.65
C ARG A 305 -1.53 -10.88 -16.20
N TYR A 306 -0.99 -9.91 -15.47
CA TYR A 306 -0.62 -10.06 -14.06
C TYR A 306 -1.73 -9.64 -13.10
N ARG A 307 -2.80 -8.98 -13.58
CA ARG A 307 -3.93 -8.58 -12.73
C ARG A 307 -4.63 -9.82 -12.22
N ASN A 308 -4.88 -9.85 -10.92
CA ASN A 308 -5.46 -10.98 -10.18
C ASN A 308 -4.67 -12.30 -10.32
N ALA A 309 -3.41 -12.25 -10.78
CA ALA A 309 -2.53 -13.40 -10.75
C ALA A 309 -1.90 -13.58 -9.36
N PHE A 310 -1.63 -14.83 -8.96
CA PHE A 310 -1.03 -15.12 -7.66
C PHE A 310 0.50 -15.12 -7.76
N PHE A 311 1.13 -14.13 -7.16
CA PHE A 311 2.59 -14.06 -7.06
C PHE A 311 3.04 -14.87 -5.87
N TYR A 312 4.06 -15.70 -6.05
CA TYR A 312 4.67 -16.46 -4.96
C TYR A 312 6.19 -16.46 -5.08
N GLY A 313 6.86 -16.56 -3.93
CA GLY A 313 8.32 -16.66 -3.88
C GLY A 313 8.78 -18.09 -3.61
N ASP A 314 9.97 -18.44 -4.10
CA ASP A 314 10.75 -19.55 -3.56
C ASP A 314 11.95 -18.97 -2.81
N PHE A 315 11.99 -19.20 -1.49
CA PHE A 315 13.00 -18.63 -0.60
C PHE A 315 14.41 -19.13 -0.95
N ASN A 316 14.55 -20.43 -1.22
CA ASN A 316 15.84 -21.06 -1.47
C ASN A 316 16.38 -20.69 -2.85
N ALA A 317 15.53 -20.71 -3.87
CA ALA A 317 15.91 -20.36 -5.24
C ALA A 317 16.05 -18.84 -5.46
N SER A 318 15.64 -18.01 -4.51
CA SER A 318 15.65 -16.55 -4.62
C SER A 318 14.86 -16.04 -5.83
N THR A 319 13.66 -16.60 -6.02
CA THR A 319 12.79 -16.29 -7.16
C THR A 319 11.43 -15.74 -6.72
N ILE A 320 10.79 -15.01 -7.63
CA ILE A 320 9.36 -14.71 -7.61
C ILE A 320 8.81 -15.28 -8.91
N ASP A 321 7.77 -16.09 -8.81
CA ASP A 321 7.02 -16.62 -9.93
C ASP A 321 5.57 -16.12 -9.87
N VAL A 322 4.87 -16.26 -10.98
CA VAL A 322 3.44 -15.94 -11.09
C VAL A 322 2.69 -17.20 -11.47
N LEU A 323 1.72 -17.56 -10.65
CA LEU A 323 0.77 -18.63 -10.92
C LEU A 323 -0.49 -18.05 -11.58
N THR A 324 -0.77 -18.52 -12.79
CA THR A 324 -1.97 -18.23 -13.58
C THR A 324 -2.71 -19.53 -13.91
N PHE A 325 -3.84 -19.44 -14.60
CA PHE A 325 -4.61 -20.60 -15.05
C PHE A 325 -4.90 -20.47 -16.55
N ALA A 326 -4.69 -21.54 -17.29
CA ALA A 326 -5.16 -21.66 -18.67
C ALA A 326 -6.70 -21.77 -18.70
N ASP A 327 -7.30 -21.62 -19.89
CA ASP A 327 -8.76 -21.67 -20.09
C ASP A 327 -9.39 -23.00 -19.60
N ASP A 328 -8.62 -24.09 -19.58
CA ASP A 328 -9.05 -25.41 -19.10
C ASP A 328 -8.90 -25.59 -17.57
N GLY A 329 -8.45 -24.55 -16.87
CA GLY A 329 -8.20 -24.56 -15.43
C GLY A 329 -6.85 -25.16 -15.02
N THR A 330 -5.97 -25.49 -15.98
CA THR A 330 -4.62 -25.97 -15.67
C THR A 330 -3.79 -24.82 -15.07
N PRO A 331 -3.15 -25.01 -13.91
CA PRO A 331 -2.25 -24.01 -13.34
C PRO A 331 -0.98 -23.89 -14.17
N VAL A 332 -0.57 -22.65 -14.46
CA VAL A 332 0.63 -22.31 -15.20
C VAL A 332 1.48 -21.39 -14.35
N SER A 333 2.65 -21.86 -13.94
CA SER A 333 3.65 -21.05 -13.26
C SER A 333 4.67 -20.49 -14.26
N THR A 334 4.91 -19.19 -14.21
CA THR A 334 5.88 -18.50 -15.05
C THR A 334 6.85 -17.69 -14.18
N PRO A 335 8.17 -17.75 -14.45
CA PRO A 335 9.15 -16.91 -13.76
C PRO A 335 8.84 -15.42 -13.92
N PHE A 336 8.88 -14.70 -12.80
CA PHE A 336 8.72 -13.24 -12.79
C PHE A 336 10.00 -12.53 -12.36
N ALA A 337 10.76 -13.03 -11.40
CA ALA A 337 12.06 -12.47 -11.03
C ALA A 337 13.01 -13.54 -10.50
N THR A 338 14.30 -13.41 -10.80
CA THR A 338 15.34 -14.40 -10.44
C THR A 338 16.40 -13.89 -9.45
N ASN A 339 16.29 -12.64 -9.00
CA ASN A 339 17.21 -11.99 -8.06
C ASN A 339 16.49 -11.51 -6.79
N ALA A 340 15.43 -12.21 -6.42
CA ALA A 340 14.61 -11.96 -5.26
C ALA A 340 15.22 -12.72 -4.07
N VAL A 341 16.22 -12.16 -3.40
CA VAL A 341 17.00 -12.89 -2.38
C VAL A 341 16.21 -13.08 -1.09
N ALA A 342 15.78 -14.32 -0.80
CA ALA A 342 15.06 -14.69 0.42
C ALA A 342 13.78 -13.85 0.69
N PRO A 343 12.78 -13.85 -0.24
CA PRO A 343 11.53 -13.16 -0.04
C PRO A 343 10.75 -13.82 1.10
N VAL A 344 10.10 -13.01 1.94
CA VAL A 344 9.32 -13.51 3.09
C VAL A 344 7.90 -12.94 3.18
N ARG A 345 7.58 -11.90 2.41
CA ARG A 345 6.25 -11.31 2.33
C ARG A 345 6.09 -10.52 1.04
N MET A 346 4.92 -10.62 0.43
CA MET A 346 4.49 -9.77 -0.67
C MET A 346 3.14 -9.14 -0.33
N ALA A 347 2.89 -7.94 -0.83
CA ALA A 347 1.58 -7.29 -0.75
C ALA A 347 1.44 -6.27 -1.88
N THR A 348 0.24 -6.14 -2.43
CA THR A 348 -0.10 -5.04 -3.33
C THR A 348 -0.46 -3.80 -2.50
N GLY A 349 0.22 -2.69 -2.75
CA GLY A 349 -0.06 -1.41 -2.11
C GLY A 349 -1.21 -0.66 -2.77
N PRO A 350 -1.78 0.36 -2.09
CA PRO A 350 -2.84 1.20 -2.64
C PRO A 350 -2.37 2.08 -3.80
N ASP A 351 -1.05 2.20 -4.03
CA ASP A 351 -0.44 2.84 -5.20
C ASP A 351 -0.34 1.91 -6.40
N GLY A 352 -0.97 0.73 -6.34
CA GLY A 352 -0.96 -0.29 -7.40
C GLY A 352 0.37 -1.03 -7.53
N ALA A 353 1.35 -0.79 -6.65
CA ALA A 353 2.66 -1.44 -6.71
C ALA A 353 2.69 -2.74 -5.91
N LEU A 354 3.47 -3.73 -6.38
CA LEU A 354 3.80 -4.90 -5.58
C LEU A 354 4.98 -4.57 -4.66
N TYR A 355 4.83 -4.78 -3.37
CA TYR A 355 5.91 -4.64 -2.38
C TYR A 355 6.38 -6.00 -1.91
N VAL A 356 7.69 -6.15 -1.72
CA VAL A 356 8.31 -7.40 -1.26
C VAL A 356 9.28 -7.11 -0.12
N LEU A 357 9.19 -7.89 0.96
CA LEU A 357 10.17 -7.92 2.04
C LEU A 357 11.19 -9.04 1.79
N PHE A 358 12.47 -8.67 1.88
CA PHE A 358 13.60 -9.57 1.76
C PHE A 358 14.31 -9.66 3.11
N ILE A 359 14.35 -10.85 3.70
CA ILE A 359 14.91 -11.00 5.05
C ILE A 359 16.42 -11.06 5.06
N ALA A 360 17.04 -11.54 3.97
CA ALA A 360 18.49 -11.72 3.89
C ALA A 360 19.27 -10.40 4.00
N ASP A 361 18.72 -9.31 3.47
CA ASP A 361 19.33 -7.97 3.52
C ASP A 361 18.49 -6.93 4.28
N GLY A 362 17.34 -7.36 4.85
CA GLY A 362 16.48 -6.50 5.66
C GLY A 362 15.77 -5.40 4.88
N THR A 363 15.55 -5.58 3.57
CA THR A 363 14.98 -4.53 2.72
C THR A 363 13.49 -4.71 2.44
N LEU A 364 12.76 -3.59 2.43
CA LEU A 364 11.46 -3.46 1.79
C LEU A 364 11.66 -2.86 0.41
N ARG A 365 11.19 -3.53 -0.64
CA ARG A 365 11.33 -3.05 -2.02
C ARG A 365 9.98 -2.91 -2.69
N ARG A 366 9.79 -1.79 -3.37
CA ARG A 366 8.70 -1.59 -4.34
C ARG A 366 9.13 -2.19 -5.67
N ILE A 367 8.41 -3.17 -6.17
CA ILE A 367 8.69 -3.84 -7.43
C ILE A 367 8.15 -2.99 -8.58
N ARG A 368 9.01 -2.70 -9.54
CA ARG A 368 8.67 -2.00 -10.78
C ARG A 368 8.78 -2.96 -11.96
N TYR A 369 7.73 -3.02 -12.77
CA TYR A 369 7.81 -3.68 -14.07
C TYR A 369 8.53 -2.78 -15.07
N THR A 370 9.59 -3.28 -15.70
CA THR A 370 10.46 -2.50 -16.60
C THR A 370 10.37 -2.95 -18.08
N GLY A 371 9.52 -3.93 -18.40
CA GLY A 371 9.28 -4.37 -19.79
C GLY A 371 10.48 -5.00 -20.51
N GLY A 372 11.57 -5.31 -19.80
CA GLY A 372 12.87 -5.66 -20.40
C GLY A 372 13.07 -7.11 -20.87
N GLY A 373 12.02 -7.93 -20.90
CA GLY A 373 12.09 -9.27 -21.49
C GLY A 373 11.10 -9.37 -22.62
N GLY A 374 11.58 -9.53 -23.86
CA GLY A 374 10.77 -10.11 -24.94
C GLY A 374 10.17 -11.44 -24.48
N ASP A 375 9.17 -11.97 -25.19
CA ASP A 375 8.14 -12.94 -24.76
C ASP A 375 8.52 -14.14 -23.83
N ASP A 376 9.79 -14.39 -23.52
CA ASP A 376 10.30 -15.40 -22.59
C ASP A 376 11.24 -14.87 -21.45
N GLY A 377 11.40 -13.55 -21.28
CA GLY A 377 12.33 -12.96 -20.30
C GLY A 377 11.68 -12.48 -19.00
N ALA A 378 11.91 -13.17 -17.88
CA ALA A 378 11.46 -12.73 -16.56
C ALA A 378 12.00 -11.32 -16.21
N PRO A 379 11.17 -10.37 -15.75
CA PRO A 379 11.65 -9.06 -15.31
C PRO A 379 12.69 -9.18 -14.18
N SER A 380 13.70 -8.31 -14.17
CA SER A 380 14.63 -8.22 -13.04
C SER A 380 14.07 -7.29 -11.96
N VAL A 381 14.19 -7.68 -10.69
CA VAL A 381 13.93 -6.77 -9.57
C VAL A 381 15.15 -5.85 -9.46
N ALA A 382 15.10 -4.69 -10.09
CA ALA A 382 16.16 -3.70 -9.95
C ALA A 382 16.09 -3.05 -8.55
N LEU A 383 17.23 -2.95 -7.88
CA LEU A 383 17.38 -2.00 -6.78
C LEU A 383 17.12 -0.60 -7.34
N ALA A 384 16.29 0.20 -6.66
CA ALA A 384 16.33 1.65 -6.91
C ALA A 384 17.77 2.12 -6.63
N ALA A 385 18.34 2.91 -7.53
CA ALA A 385 19.56 3.65 -7.19
C ALA A 385 19.27 4.48 -5.92
N PRO A 386 20.24 4.66 -5.01
CA PRO A 386 20.14 5.68 -3.97
C PRO A 386 19.73 7.01 -4.61
N LEU A 387 18.96 7.81 -3.89
CA LEU A 387 18.68 9.16 -4.36
C LEU A 387 20.03 9.88 -4.53
N PRO A 388 20.18 10.73 -5.56
CA PRO A 388 21.45 11.43 -5.77
C PRO A 388 21.82 12.25 -4.53
N ALA A 389 23.11 12.26 -4.19
CA ALA A 389 23.65 13.04 -3.07
C ALA A 389 23.17 14.50 -3.10
N GLY A 390 22.75 15.02 -1.95
CA GLY A 390 22.12 16.34 -1.81
C GLY A 390 20.63 16.29 -1.44
N THR A 391 20.13 15.17 -0.93
CA THR A 391 18.75 15.05 -0.41
C THR A 391 18.61 15.82 0.91
N PRO A 392 17.61 16.71 1.06
CA PRO A 392 17.33 17.35 2.34
C PRO A 392 17.07 16.33 3.47
N PRO A 393 17.33 16.69 4.74
CA PRO A 393 17.12 15.78 5.86
C PRO A 393 15.65 15.37 6.00
N ILE A 394 15.43 14.15 6.47
CA ILE A 394 14.10 13.62 6.76
C ILE A 394 13.67 14.18 8.12
N VAL A 395 12.61 14.97 8.13
CA VAL A 395 12.04 15.57 9.35
C VAL A 395 10.84 14.78 9.82
N THR A 396 10.76 14.53 11.13
CA THR A 396 9.67 13.83 11.79
C THR A 396 9.11 14.68 12.92
N ILE A 397 7.79 14.86 12.96
CA ILE A 397 7.09 15.41 14.13
C ILE A 397 6.58 14.21 14.95
N ASP A 398 7.09 14.05 16.16
CA ASP A 398 6.81 12.94 17.07
C ASP A 398 5.50 13.18 17.85
N THR A 399 5.25 14.43 18.24
CA THR A 399 4.01 14.86 18.90
C THR A 399 3.76 16.35 18.64
N PRO A 400 2.50 16.78 18.58
CA PRO A 400 1.26 15.98 18.54
C PRO A 400 1.08 15.28 17.19
N ALA A 401 0.13 14.35 17.12
CA ALA A 401 -0.23 13.69 15.87
C ALA A 401 -0.94 14.67 14.92
N ASP A 402 -0.76 14.45 13.62
CA ASP A 402 -1.52 15.16 12.59
C ASP A 402 -3.02 14.93 12.75
N GLY A 403 -3.79 16.02 12.69
CA GLY A 403 -5.23 16.04 12.93
C GLY A 403 -5.66 15.98 14.40
N ALA A 404 -4.75 16.16 15.36
CA ALA A 404 -5.10 16.11 16.78
C ALA A 404 -6.11 17.21 17.16
N ALA A 405 -7.15 16.81 17.89
CA ALA A 405 -8.09 17.74 18.53
C ALA A 405 -7.52 18.24 19.87
N ILE A 406 -7.41 19.54 20.02
CA ILE A 406 -6.77 20.23 21.14
C ILE A 406 -7.84 21.06 21.87
N ALA A 407 -7.95 20.89 23.18
CA ALA A 407 -8.84 21.73 23.98
C ALA A 407 -8.39 23.20 23.95
N ILE A 408 -9.34 24.11 23.80
CA ILE A 408 -9.07 25.55 23.84
C ILE A 408 -8.44 25.91 25.20
N GLY A 409 -7.35 26.67 25.16
CA GLY A 409 -6.53 27.06 26.31
C GLY A 409 -5.50 26.01 26.75
N ALA A 410 -5.43 24.84 26.11
CA ALA A 410 -4.43 23.82 26.45
C ALA A 410 -3.04 24.18 25.91
N THR A 411 -2.01 23.90 26.71
CA THR A 411 -0.62 23.89 26.26
C THR A 411 -0.34 22.60 25.50
N VAL A 412 0.07 22.72 24.24
CA VAL A 412 0.49 21.63 23.38
C VAL A 412 2.00 21.56 23.36
N VAL A 413 2.55 20.38 23.66
CA VAL A 413 3.97 20.10 23.52
C VAL A 413 4.24 19.57 22.13
N LEU A 414 5.07 20.30 21.40
CA LEU A 414 5.64 19.88 20.13
C LEU A 414 6.96 19.18 20.40
N ALA A 415 7.17 18.03 19.78
CA ALA A 415 8.47 17.38 19.72
C ALA A 415 8.69 16.76 18.35
N GLY A 416 9.91 16.80 17.87
CA GLY A 416 10.29 16.17 16.62
C GLY A 416 11.80 16.06 16.48
N SER A 417 12.21 15.40 15.41
CA SER A 417 13.60 15.07 15.12
C SER A 417 13.85 15.11 13.62
N ALA A 418 15.12 15.15 13.22
CA ALA A 418 15.48 14.96 11.83
C ALA A 418 16.75 14.12 11.68
N VAL A 419 16.85 13.40 10.57
CA VAL A 419 18.00 12.59 10.20
C VAL A 419 18.42 12.89 8.77
N GLU A 420 19.72 12.91 8.51
CA GLU A 420 20.28 12.90 7.17
C GLU A 420 19.95 11.58 6.46
N GLU A 421 20.14 11.52 5.14
CA GLU A 421 19.87 10.32 4.33
C GLU A 421 20.62 9.08 4.82
N ASP A 422 21.83 9.24 5.34
CA ASP A 422 22.66 8.15 5.89
C ASP A 422 22.26 7.72 7.31
N GLY A 423 21.20 8.32 7.87
CA GLY A 423 20.71 8.07 9.22
C GLY A 423 21.42 8.86 10.32
N THR A 424 22.37 9.74 9.98
CA THR A 424 23.01 10.64 10.95
C THR A 424 21.98 11.63 11.51
N PRO A 425 21.83 11.79 12.83
CA PRO A 425 20.93 12.78 13.40
C PRO A 425 21.32 14.20 13.04
N VAL A 426 20.35 15.02 12.64
CA VAL A 426 20.54 16.47 12.48
C VAL A 426 20.60 17.10 13.88
N PRO A 427 21.63 17.89 14.20
CA PRO A 427 21.72 18.59 15.48
C PRO A 427 20.48 19.42 15.83
N ASP A 428 20.04 19.34 17.08
CA ASP A 428 18.92 20.12 17.65
C ASP A 428 18.94 21.62 17.30
N ALA A 429 20.15 22.22 17.23
CA ALA A 429 20.32 23.63 16.90
C ALA A 429 19.94 24.00 15.45
N GLN A 430 19.82 23.01 14.57
CA GLN A 430 19.40 23.15 13.18
C GLN A 430 17.91 22.86 12.97
N LEU A 431 17.17 22.61 14.06
CA LEU A 431 15.73 22.41 14.05
C LEU A 431 15.00 23.71 14.39
N ARG A 432 13.93 24.01 13.65
CA ARG A 432 13.03 25.12 13.95
C ARG A 432 11.58 24.78 13.67
N TRP A 433 10.69 25.35 14.46
CA TRP A 433 9.25 25.26 14.32
C TRP A 433 8.68 26.54 13.74
N GLU A 434 7.79 26.38 12.78
CA GLU A 434 6.95 27.43 12.22
C GLU A 434 5.50 27.01 12.39
N GLY A 435 4.65 27.87 12.93
CA GLY A 435 3.22 27.61 12.99
C GLY A 435 2.42 28.80 12.51
N LEU A 436 1.33 28.52 11.84
CA LEU A 436 0.41 29.49 11.30
C LEU A 436 -1.02 29.12 11.67
N LEU A 437 -1.82 30.14 11.95
CA LEU A 437 -3.25 29.98 12.23
C LEU A 437 -4.03 30.22 10.95
N ARG A 438 -4.83 29.23 10.58
CA ARG A 438 -5.74 29.27 9.43
C ARG A 438 -7.13 29.60 9.93
N HIS A 439 -7.73 30.61 9.30
CA HIS A 439 -9.17 30.76 9.22
C HIS A 439 -9.61 30.36 7.81
N LYS A 440 -10.90 30.10 7.64
CA LYS A 440 -11.50 29.88 6.32
C LYS A 440 -11.27 31.03 5.34
N GLU A 441 -11.19 32.27 5.85
CA GLU A 441 -11.10 33.49 5.03
C GLU A 441 -9.67 34.06 4.92
N HIS A 442 -8.82 33.90 5.95
CA HIS A 442 -7.47 34.47 6.00
C HIS A 442 -6.49 33.65 6.86
N ILE A 443 -5.20 34.01 6.81
CA ILE A 443 -4.10 33.26 7.45
C ILE A 443 -3.23 34.20 8.28
N HIS A 444 -2.84 33.79 9.49
CA HIS A 444 -1.82 34.44 10.31
C HIS A 444 -0.51 33.66 10.23
N TYR A 445 0.50 34.23 9.56
CA TYR A 445 1.74 33.54 9.18
C TYR A 445 2.80 33.39 10.29
N ASP A 446 2.60 33.96 11.48
CA ASP A 446 3.59 34.03 12.57
C ASP A 446 3.00 33.58 13.92
N TYR A 447 2.16 32.55 13.91
CA TYR A 447 1.51 32.05 15.13
C TYR A 447 2.52 31.35 16.07
N LEU A 448 3.51 30.66 15.52
CA LEU A 448 4.59 30.04 16.27
C LEU A 448 5.92 30.21 15.53
N ARG A 449 6.95 30.61 16.28
CA ARG A 449 8.35 30.47 15.89
C ARG A 449 9.14 29.97 17.08
N ALA A 450 9.74 28.79 16.96
CA ALA A 450 10.61 28.24 17.99
C ALA A 450 11.80 27.52 17.36
N THR A 451 12.86 27.29 18.14
CA THR A 451 14.04 26.54 17.70
C THR A 451 14.29 25.38 18.65
N GLY A 452 14.90 24.31 18.13
CA GLY A 452 15.14 23.08 18.88
C GLY A 452 14.15 21.97 18.58
N PRO A 453 14.40 20.77 19.14
CA PRO A 453 13.59 19.57 18.91
C PRO A 453 12.23 19.64 19.58
N THR A 454 12.04 20.55 20.54
CA THR A 454 10.79 20.74 21.26
C THR A 454 10.36 22.20 21.29
N ALA A 455 9.06 22.41 21.33
CA ALA A 455 8.43 23.72 21.50
C ALA A 455 7.10 23.57 22.23
N GLU A 456 6.59 24.67 22.78
CA GLU A 456 5.26 24.71 23.38
C GLU A 456 4.44 25.79 22.68
N LEU A 457 3.16 25.50 22.44
CA LEU A 457 2.18 26.49 22.00
C LEU A 457 0.91 26.36 22.84
N VAL A 458 0.25 27.48 23.10
CA VAL A 458 -1.10 27.49 23.69
C VAL A 458 -2.11 27.61 22.55
N TYR A 459 -3.07 26.70 22.51
CA TYR A 459 -4.16 26.77 21.53
C TYR A 459 -5.20 27.75 22.03
N GLU A 460 -5.10 29.01 21.64
CA GLU A 460 -6.05 30.06 22.03
C GLU A 460 -7.39 29.92 21.28
N ASP A 461 -8.45 30.48 21.84
CA ASP A 461 -9.75 30.54 21.16
C ASP A 461 -9.70 31.55 20.01
N HIS A 462 -9.89 31.06 18.79
CA HIS A 462 -9.94 31.88 17.57
C HIS A 462 -11.28 31.76 16.84
N GLY A 463 -12.30 31.23 17.50
CA GLY A 463 -13.64 31.02 16.95
C GLY A 463 -13.75 29.79 16.03
N ASP A 464 -14.92 29.66 15.42
CA ASP A 464 -15.27 28.53 14.55
C ASP A 464 -14.44 28.52 13.25
N GLU A 465 -14.30 27.34 12.64
CA GLU A 465 -13.60 27.13 11.35
C GLU A 465 -12.11 27.54 11.37
N THR A 466 -11.44 27.38 12.52
CA THR A 466 -10.00 27.62 12.68
C THR A 466 -9.19 26.34 12.89
N TRP A 467 -7.96 26.31 12.40
CA TRP A 467 -6.98 25.26 12.69
C TRP A 467 -5.55 25.80 12.65
N LEU A 468 -4.63 25.14 13.36
CA LEU A 468 -3.20 25.45 13.31
C LEU A 468 -2.50 24.51 12.34
N GLU A 469 -1.70 25.05 11.44
CA GLU A 469 -0.70 24.29 10.69
C GLU A 469 0.65 24.53 11.37
N VAL A 470 1.27 23.45 11.85
CA VAL A 470 2.55 23.49 12.58
C VAL A 470 3.57 22.64 11.84
N CYS A 471 4.71 23.24 11.52
CA CYS A 471 5.78 22.60 10.78
C CYS A 471 7.07 22.56 11.61
N LEU A 472 7.75 21.42 11.59
CA LEU A 472 9.16 21.30 11.97
C LEU A 472 10.01 21.35 10.70
N ILE A 473 11.11 22.07 10.79
CA ILE A 473 12.05 22.31 9.71
C ILE A 473 13.45 21.99 10.21
N ALA A 474 14.25 21.33 9.38
CA ALA A 474 15.62 20.97 9.68
C ALA A 474 16.56 21.43 8.57
N GLU A 475 17.63 22.11 8.95
CA GLU A 475 18.71 22.47 8.02
C GLU A 475 19.81 21.41 8.06
N GLY A 476 19.84 20.55 7.04
CA GLY A 476 20.80 19.46 6.92
C GLY A 476 21.80 19.65 5.78
N SER A 477 22.66 18.65 5.61
CA SER A 477 23.75 18.67 4.62
C SER A 477 23.27 18.76 3.16
N GLY A 478 22.07 18.25 2.87
CA GLY A 478 21.42 18.30 1.57
C GLY A 478 20.36 19.40 1.41
N GLY A 479 20.27 20.37 2.33
CA GLY A 479 19.32 21.47 2.28
C GLY A 479 18.25 21.41 3.38
N GLU A 480 17.11 22.05 3.14
CA GLU A 480 16.05 22.18 4.14
C GLU A 480 15.01 21.07 4.02
N GLY A 481 14.86 20.28 5.09
CA GLY A 481 13.78 19.30 5.26
C GLY A 481 12.62 19.91 6.03
N ARG A 482 11.37 19.50 5.73
CA ARG A 482 10.16 20.02 6.39
C ARG A 482 9.11 18.94 6.59
N ALA A 483 8.51 18.89 7.78
CA ALA A 483 7.31 18.12 8.08
C ALA A 483 6.27 19.04 8.72
N CYS A 484 4.99 18.87 8.38
CA CYS A 484 3.90 19.68 8.91
C CYS A 484 2.75 18.80 9.41
N ILE A 485 2.02 19.29 10.39
CA ILE A 485 0.81 18.71 10.96
C ILE A 485 -0.27 19.78 11.11
N GLU A 486 -1.53 19.36 11.11
CA GLU A 486 -2.69 20.21 11.41
C GLU A 486 -3.26 19.88 12.79
N LEU A 487 -3.62 20.91 13.57
CA LEU A 487 -4.25 20.80 14.88
C LEU A 487 -5.58 21.53 14.87
N PHE A 488 -6.61 20.87 15.40
CA PHE A 488 -7.98 21.35 15.40
C PHE A 488 -8.45 21.66 16.82
N PRO A 489 -9.34 22.64 17.03
CA PRO A 489 -9.93 22.89 18.34
C PRO A 489 -10.93 21.78 18.68
N SER A 490 -10.91 21.31 19.92
CA SER A 490 -11.90 20.37 20.47
C SER A 490 -13.10 21.12 21.00
N ALA A 491 -14.32 20.70 20.65
CA ALA A 491 -15.58 21.38 20.97
C ALA A 491 -16.04 21.29 22.46
N ASP A 492 -15.16 20.95 23.39
CA ASP A 492 -15.52 20.75 24.81
C ASP A 492 -14.91 21.84 25.70
N ILE A 493 -15.75 22.76 26.18
CA ILE A 493 -15.41 23.77 27.19
C ILE A 493 -15.61 23.15 28.59
N PRO A 494 -14.59 23.11 29.48
CA PRO A 494 -14.83 22.95 30.91
C PRO A 494 -15.37 24.28 31.45
N SER A 495 -16.64 24.31 31.84
CA SER A 495 -17.26 25.48 32.46
C SER A 495 -16.71 25.70 33.88
N GLU A 496 -16.10 26.85 34.16
CA GLU A 496 -16.02 27.39 35.53
C GLU A 496 -16.87 28.67 35.65
N THR A 497 -17.98 28.52 36.38
CA THR A 497 -18.63 29.45 37.33
C THR A 497 -19.02 30.88 36.92
N GLY A 498 -20.32 31.20 37.04
CA GLY A 498 -20.76 32.54 37.48
C GLY A 498 -22.09 33.10 36.95
N ALA A 499 -23.20 32.71 37.60
CA ALA A 499 -24.43 33.48 37.89
C ALA A 499 -25.18 34.31 36.81
N GLU A 500 -26.41 33.84 36.54
CA GLU A 500 -27.70 34.54 36.34
C GLU A 500 -27.83 35.75 35.38
N ALA A 501 -28.71 35.60 34.39
CA ALA A 501 -30.02 36.25 34.41
C ALA A 501 -31.00 35.61 33.40
N THR A 502 -32.21 35.36 33.89
CA THR A 502 -33.40 34.90 33.16
C THR A 502 -33.91 35.95 32.18
N ASP A 503 -34.34 35.54 30.99
CA ASP A 503 -35.59 36.05 30.41
C ASP A 503 -36.26 35.01 29.50
N THR A 504 -37.57 35.03 29.53
CA THR A 504 -38.52 34.07 28.95
C THR A 504 -39.20 34.65 27.69
N VAL A 505 -39.86 33.74 26.95
CA VAL A 505 -40.89 33.95 25.90
C VAL A 505 -40.32 34.09 24.46
N GLY A 506 -40.77 33.39 23.43
CA GLY A 506 -41.95 32.52 23.28
C GLY A 506 -41.91 31.64 22.01
N GLU A 507 -42.91 30.77 21.94
CA GLU A 507 -43.19 29.74 20.92
C GLU A 507 -43.23 30.22 19.46
N SER A 508 -42.84 29.35 18.51
CA SER A 508 -43.81 28.64 17.66
C SER A 508 -43.15 27.68 16.68
N ALA A 509 -43.77 26.51 16.53
CA ALA A 509 -43.45 25.46 15.58
C ALA A 509 -44.02 25.77 14.19
N GLY A 510 -43.38 25.22 13.15
CA GLY A 510 -43.92 25.19 11.78
C GLY A 510 -43.15 24.23 10.89
N ALA A 511 -43.60 22.97 10.83
CA ALA A 511 -43.17 21.99 9.84
C ALA A 511 -43.96 22.15 8.54
N VAL A 512 -43.31 22.03 7.38
CA VAL A 512 -43.97 21.64 6.12
C VAL A 512 -43.01 20.83 5.25
N ALA A 513 -43.53 19.72 4.71
CA ALA A 513 -42.89 18.78 3.80
C ALA A 513 -43.48 18.86 2.38
N ALA A 514 -42.86 18.12 1.44
CA ALA A 514 -43.22 17.82 0.05
C ALA A 514 -42.79 18.89 -1.00
N ALA A 515 -42.38 18.57 -2.24
CA ALA A 515 -42.48 17.35 -3.04
C ALA A 515 -41.38 17.32 -4.14
N GLU A 516 -41.08 16.12 -4.65
CA GLU A 516 -40.42 15.86 -5.95
C GLU A 516 -41.35 16.13 -7.14
N PRO A 517 -40.80 16.16 -8.38
CA PRO A 517 -41.37 15.28 -9.40
C PRO A 517 -40.34 14.59 -10.33
N GLU A 518 -40.57 13.29 -10.59
CA GLU A 518 -40.14 12.54 -11.79
C GLU A 518 -41.03 12.87 -13.00
N VAL A 519 -40.51 12.75 -14.24
CA VAL A 519 -41.11 12.06 -15.44
C VAL A 519 -40.08 12.02 -16.61
N PRO A 520 -40.23 11.26 -17.73
CA PRO A 520 -40.37 9.81 -18.00
C PRO A 520 -39.31 9.23 -18.98
N ALA A 521 -39.39 7.91 -19.22
CA ALA A 521 -38.68 7.13 -20.24
C ALA A 521 -39.47 6.90 -21.57
N GLY A 522 -38.73 6.51 -22.62
CA GLY A 522 -39.19 5.91 -23.90
C GLY A 522 -38.45 6.50 -25.11
N SER A 523 -37.98 5.79 -26.16
CA SER A 523 -38.17 4.42 -26.64
C SER A 523 -37.13 4.09 -27.73
N SER A 524 -36.86 2.80 -27.93
CA SER A 524 -35.98 2.14 -28.92
C SER A 524 -36.45 2.20 -30.37
N GLU A 525 -35.54 2.05 -31.36
CA GLU A 525 -35.73 1.13 -32.51
C GLU A 525 -34.42 0.84 -33.32
N ASN A 526 -34.31 -0.44 -33.70
CA ASN A 526 -33.32 -1.25 -34.45
C ASN A 526 -32.61 -0.67 -35.70
N ALA A 527 -31.38 -1.13 -35.99
CA ALA A 527 -31.10 -2.23 -36.93
C ALA A 527 -29.60 -2.38 -37.29
N ASP A 528 -29.02 -3.53 -36.94
CA ASP A 528 -27.73 -4.03 -37.44
C ASP A 528 -27.92 -4.76 -38.79
N ASP A 529 -27.10 -4.43 -39.80
CA ASP A 529 -26.50 -5.38 -40.75
C ASP A 529 -25.36 -4.72 -41.55
N ALA A 530 -24.10 -5.08 -41.23
CA ALA A 530 -23.00 -5.25 -42.19
C ALA A 530 -21.74 -5.83 -41.49
N THR A 531 -21.33 -7.01 -41.94
CA THR A 531 -20.07 -7.71 -41.61
C THR A 531 -18.79 -6.95 -42.04
N PRO A 532 -17.61 -7.31 -41.49
CA PRO A 532 -16.53 -6.38 -41.17
C PRO A 532 -15.57 -6.09 -42.33
N VAL A 533 -15.08 -4.86 -42.38
CA VAL A 533 -13.87 -4.50 -43.12
C VAL A 533 -12.73 -4.39 -42.11
N ASP A 534 -11.76 -5.28 -42.28
CA ASP A 534 -10.45 -5.24 -41.65
C ASP A 534 -9.68 -4.01 -42.14
N THR A 535 -9.47 -3.04 -41.25
CA THR A 535 -8.36 -2.11 -41.32
C THR A 535 -7.75 -2.01 -39.93
N SER A 536 -6.70 -2.78 -39.70
CA SER A 536 -5.73 -2.56 -38.65
C SER A 536 -5.26 -1.10 -38.63
N GLU A 537 -5.64 -0.34 -37.61
CA GLU A 537 -4.77 0.67 -36.99
C GLU A 537 -4.98 0.65 -35.48
N ALA A 538 -3.87 0.55 -34.76
CA ALA A 538 -3.82 0.46 -33.32
C ALA A 538 -4.25 1.79 -32.68
N SER A 539 -5.35 1.80 -31.95
CA SER A 539 -5.61 2.85 -30.96
C SER A 539 -5.11 2.35 -29.59
N GLY A 540 -3.80 2.42 -29.41
CA GLY A 540 -3.21 2.38 -28.08
C GLY A 540 -3.37 3.76 -27.45
N ILE A 541 -4.04 3.85 -26.30
CA ILE A 541 -4.10 5.09 -25.52
C ILE A 541 -2.67 5.39 -25.03
N GLN A 542 -1.99 6.34 -25.65
CA GLN A 542 -0.62 6.72 -25.33
C GLN A 542 -0.64 7.94 -24.40
N GLN A 543 0.04 7.85 -23.25
CA GLN A 543 0.17 8.95 -22.29
C GLN A 543 1.10 10.04 -22.84
N GLY A 544 0.64 11.30 -22.86
CA GLY A 544 1.40 12.44 -23.38
C GLY A 544 0.51 13.62 -23.77
N ILE A 545 1.07 14.59 -24.49
CA ILE A 545 0.32 15.71 -25.09
C ILE A 545 0.24 15.48 -26.60
N ARG A 546 -0.96 15.63 -27.17
CA ARG A 546 -1.16 15.48 -28.61
C ARG A 546 -0.68 16.74 -29.32
N ARG A 547 0.27 16.59 -30.23
CA ARG A 547 0.79 17.66 -31.09
C ARG A 547 0.20 17.51 -32.48
N GLU A 548 -0.37 18.58 -32.99
CA GLU A 548 -0.88 18.70 -34.35
C GLU A 548 -0.15 19.84 -35.07
N VAL A 549 0.29 19.60 -36.30
CA VAL A 549 1.07 20.58 -37.08
C VAL A 549 0.42 20.84 -38.42
N TRP A 550 0.36 22.11 -38.82
CA TRP A 550 -0.07 22.59 -40.13
C TRP A 550 1.10 23.34 -40.78
N SER A 551 1.54 22.87 -41.95
CA SER A 551 2.70 23.39 -42.67
C SER A 551 2.32 24.43 -43.74
N ASN A 552 3.32 25.17 -44.24
CA ASN A 552 3.18 26.17 -45.30
C ASN A 552 2.25 27.35 -44.92
N ILE A 553 2.31 27.78 -43.66
CA ILE A 553 1.58 28.94 -43.15
C ILE A 553 2.55 30.11 -43.06
N GLY A 554 2.43 31.08 -43.97
CA GLY A 554 3.19 32.32 -43.85
C GLY A 554 2.68 33.22 -42.73
N GLY A 555 3.57 34.09 -42.22
CA GLY A 555 3.26 35.01 -41.12
C GLY A 555 3.75 34.50 -39.77
N ASP A 556 3.72 35.36 -38.75
CA ASP A 556 4.23 35.09 -37.40
C ASP A 556 3.14 35.18 -36.32
N ALA A 557 1.86 35.31 -36.71
CA ALA A 557 0.77 35.50 -35.77
C ALA A 557 -0.05 34.23 -35.54
N ILE A 558 -0.55 34.01 -34.31
CA ILE A 558 -1.51 32.91 -34.02
C ILE A 558 -2.77 33.00 -34.91
N ALA A 559 -3.14 34.21 -35.34
CA ALA A 559 -4.23 34.43 -36.30
C ALA A 559 -3.97 33.79 -37.68
N ASP A 560 -2.71 33.65 -38.10
CA ASP A 560 -2.34 33.02 -39.36
C ASP A 560 -2.61 31.50 -39.32
N LEU A 561 -2.46 30.87 -38.15
CA LEU A 561 -2.84 29.47 -37.90
C LEU A 561 -4.37 29.32 -37.76
N THR A 562 -4.98 30.09 -36.88
CA THR A 562 -6.39 29.91 -36.50
C THR A 562 -7.40 30.36 -37.57
N SER A 563 -6.96 31.15 -38.56
CA SER A 563 -7.80 31.54 -39.71
C SER A 563 -7.77 30.55 -40.88
N LEU A 564 -6.94 29.50 -40.81
CA LEU A 564 -6.94 28.45 -41.82
C LEU A 564 -8.27 27.69 -41.84
N ALA A 565 -8.80 27.47 -43.04
CA ALA A 565 -9.98 26.62 -43.22
C ALA A 565 -9.77 25.18 -42.74
N ALA A 566 -8.51 24.72 -42.68
CA ALA A 566 -8.11 23.39 -42.22
C ALA A 566 -7.95 23.28 -40.69
N TYR A 567 -7.91 24.40 -39.97
CA TYR A 567 -7.77 24.41 -38.51
C TYR A 567 -9.16 24.39 -37.83
N PRO A 568 -9.39 23.57 -36.79
CA PRO A 568 -8.46 22.62 -36.16
C PRO A 568 -8.54 21.17 -36.69
N SER A 569 -9.33 20.89 -37.72
CA SER A 569 -9.76 19.51 -38.04
C SER A 569 -8.84 18.72 -38.99
N SER A 570 -7.85 19.33 -39.62
CA SER A 570 -7.05 18.69 -40.68
C SER A 570 -5.55 19.07 -40.61
N PRO A 571 -4.82 18.60 -39.59
CA PRO A 571 -3.37 18.79 -39.50
C PRO A 571 -2.61 17.91 -40.50
N ASP A 572 -1.43 18.37 -40.92
CA ASP A 572 -0.50 17.62 -41.78
C ASP A 572 0.27 16.55 -41.00
N MET A 573 0.45 16.74 -39.69
CA MET A 573 1.12 15.80 -38.79
C MET A 573 0.42 15.73 -37.44
N VAL A 574 0.36 14.53 -36.88
CA VAL A 574 -0.10 14.27 -35.51
C VAL A 574 0.93 13.38 -34.81
N GLU A 575 1.36 13.75 -33.62
CA GLU A 575 2.22 12.93 -32.76
C GLU A 575 1.86 13.10 -31.28
N ILE A 576 2.38 12.22 -30.42
CA ILE A 576 2.25 12.32 -28.96
C ILE A 576 3.61 12.66 -28.38
N LEU A 577 3.70 13.81 -27.71
CA LEU A 577 4.91 14.24 -27.01
C LEU A 577 4.87 13.80 -25.55
N THR A 578 6.04 13.49 -25.01
CA THR A 578 6.20 13.19 -23.57
C THR A 578 6.44 14.45 -22.74
N ALA A 579 6.37 15.64 -23.32
CA ALA A 579 6.42 16.89 -22.58
C ALA A 579 5.68 17.97 -23.35
N LEU A 580 5.21 19.01 -22.65
CA LEU A 580 4.81 20.27 -23.26
C LEU A 580 6.06 21.06 -23.71
N GLU A 581 6.86 20.43 -24.57
CA GLU A 581 8.06 21.00 -25.14
C GLU A 581 8.39 20.37 -26.50
N VAL A 582 8.76 21.24 -27.43
CA VAL A 582 9.29 20.93 -28.75
C VAL A 582 10.61 21.67 -28.90
N SER A 583 11.66 20.98 -29.37
CA SER A 583 13.03 21.53 -29.46
C SER A 583 13.72 21.20 -30.77
N GLY A 584 14.42 22.19 -31.32
CA GLY A 584 15.33 22.03 -32.47
C GLY A 584 14.65 22.35 -33.81
N PRO A 585 15.41 22.59 -34.88
CA PRO A 585 14.86 23.02 -36.17
C PRO A 585 14.03 21.90 -36.79
N LEU A 586 12.71 22.09 -36.85
CA LEU A 586 11.72 21.15 -37.35
C LEU A 586 11.20 21.57 -38.73
N ALA A 587 10.91 22.86 -38.96
CA ALA A 587 10.47 23.42 -40.23
C ALA A 587 10.38 24.97 -40.16
N ASP A 588 10.38 25.67 -41.29
CA ASP A 588 9.95 27.07 -41.35
C ASP A 588 8.47 27.13 -41.80
N ASP A 589 7.78 28.25 -41.55
CA ASP A 589 6.39 28.51 -41.97
C ASP A 589 5.37 27.41 -41.56
N TYR A 590 5.23 27.14 -40.26
CA TYR A 590 4.19 26.25 -39.73
C TYR A 590 3.44 26.85 -38.54
N GLY A 591 2.36 26.20 -38.15
CA GLY A 591 1.68 26.41 -36.88
C GLY A 591 1.31 25.08 -36.26
N GLU A 592 1.24 25.06 -34.94
CA GLU A 592 0.97 23.84 -34.18
C GLU A 592 0.04 24.07 -33.00
N ARG A 593 -0.64 22.98 -32.62
CA ARG A 593 -1.44 22.87 -31.42
C ARG A 593 -0.94 21.70 -30.59
N LEU A 594 -0.61 21.95 -29.32
CA LEU A 594 -0.37 20.90 -28.34
C LEU A 594 -1.56 20.86 -27.39
N SER A 595 -2.35 19.78 -27.38
CA SER A 595 -3.57 19.64 -26.57
C SER A 595 -3.57 18.35 -25.74
N GLY A 596 -4.21 18.41 -24.58
CA GLY A 596 -4.42 17.25 -23.70
C GLY A 596 -4.74 17.67 -22.28
N TYR A 597 -4.38 16.83 -21.31
CA TYR A 597 -4.82 17.00 -19.93
C TYR A 597 -3.65 17.08 -18.95
N LEU A 598 -3.66 18.11 -18.10
CA LEU A 598 -2.73 18.30 -16.99
C LEU A 598 -3.34 17.73 -15.70
N VAL A 599 -2.53 17.01 -14.92
CA VAL A 599 -2.90 16.51 -13.58
C VAL A 599 -1.86 17.00 -12.56
N PRO A 600 -2.22 17.95 -11.67
CA PRO A 600 -1.33 18.47 -10.65
C PRO A 600 -1.03 17.39 -9.59
N PRO A 601 0.24 17.22 -9.17
CA PRO A 601 0.60 16.22 -8.15
C PRO A 601 0.23 16.65 -6.72
N ARG A 602 -0.05 17.94 -6.48
CA ARG A 602 -0.42 18.50 -5.19
C ARG A 602 -1.47 19.60 -5.37
N SER A 603 -2.36 19.75 -4.40
CA SER A 603 -3.30 20.87 -4.40
C SER A 603 -2.56 22.13 -4.00
N GLY A 604 -2.79 23.23 -4.70
CA GLY A 604 -2.24 24.53 -4.33
C GLY A 604 -2.14 25.48 -5.50
N ILE A 605 -1.31 26.50 -5.32
CA ILE A 605 -1.15 27.58 -6.29
C ILE A 605 -0.03 27.24 -7.26
N TYR A 606 -0.36 27.23 -8.54
CA TYR A 606 0.55 27.01 -9.65
C TYR A 606 0.73 28.31 -10.44
N THR A 607 1.95 28.52 -10.93
CA THR A 607 2.26 29.56 -11.91
C THR A 607 2.79 28.87 -13.15
N PHE A 608 2.39 29.33 -14.33
CA PHE A 608 2.78 28.76 -15.61
C PHE A 608 3.62 29.75 -16.41
N TRP A 609 4.52 29.21 -17.23
CA TRP A 609 5.30 29.99 -18.18
C TRP A 609 5.28 29.36 -19.56
N ILE A 610 5.27 30.19 -20.60
CA ILE A 610 5.46 29.77 -21.99
C ILE A 610 6.71 30.42 -22.59
N ALA A 611 7.49 29.66 -23.34
CA ALA A 611 8.54 30.14 -24.23
C ALA A 611 8.24 29.61 -25.63
N ALA A 612 8.19 30.48 -26.62
CA ALA A 612 7.95 30.13 -28.02
C ALA A 612 8.93 30.89 -28.93
N ASP A 613 9.35 30.28 -30.04
CA ASP A 613 9.89 31.03 -31.17
C ASP A 613 8.70 31.68 -31.91
N ASP A 614 8.86 32.90 -32.39
CA ASP A 614 7.74 33.77 -32.79
C ASP A 614 6.56 33.86 -31.77
N GLN A 615 5.33 33.51 -32.14
CA GLN A 615 4.15 33.70 -31.27
C GLN A 615 3.64 32.40 -30.64
N GLY A 616 3.40 32.43 -29.34
CA GLY A 616 2.80 31.34 -28.58
C GLY A 616 1.71 31.80 -27.61
N GLU A 617 0.67 31.00 -27.46
CA GLU A 617 -0.41 31.17 -26.49
C GLU A 617 -0.58 29.91 -25.64
N LEU A 618 -0.70 30.07 -24.33
CA LEU A 618 -0.99 28.99 -23.37
C LEU A 618 -2.39 29.17 -22.81
N TRP A 619 -3.21 28.14 -23.00
CA TRP A 619 -4.59 28.06 -22.55
C TRP A 619 -4.74 26.95 -21.50
N LEU A 620 -5.51 27.23 -20.45
CA LEU A 620 -5.82 26.27 -19.40
C LEU A 620 -7.30 26.38 -19.05
N SER A 621 -7.97 25.23 -18.93
CA SER A 621 -9.35 25.15 -18.46
C SER A 621 -9.41 25.11 -16.94
N VAL A 622 -10.58 25.43 -16.40
CA VAL A 622 -10.86 25.32 -14.96
C VAL A 622 -11.21 23.89 -14.54
N ASP A 623 -11.38 22.99 -15.51
CA ASP A 623 -11.70 21.57 -15.38
C ASP A 623 -11.24 20.82 -16.66
N ASP A 624 -11.73 19.60 -16.89
CA ASP A 624 -11.42 18.79 -18.06
C ASP A 624 -12.20 19.18 -19.32
N ALA A 625 -13.02 20.24 -19.30
CA ALA A 625 -13.79 20.65 -20.46
C ALA A 625 -12.99 21.63 -21.37
N PRO A 626 -12.66 21.27 -22.63
CA PRO A 626 -11.87 22.13 -23.52
C PRO A 626 -12.53 23.49 -23.83
N GLU A 627 -13.85 23.55 -23.93
CA GLU A 627 -14.61 24.77 -24.21
C GLU A 627 -14.52 25.81 -23.07
N ARG A 628 -14.03 25.40 -21.90
CA ARG A 628 -13.84 26.25 -20.73
C ARG A 628 -12.41 26.77 -20.59
N ALA A 629 -11.52 26.41 -21.52
CA ALA A 629 -10.16 26.93 -21.58
C ALA A 629 -10.13 28.47 -21.70
N ARG A 630 -9.18 29.08 -21.00
CA ARG A 630 -8.91 30.53 -21.02
C ARG A 630 -7.42 30.75 -21.26
N LEU A 631 -7.09 31.83 -21.96
CA LEU A 631 -5.71 32.24 -22.18
C LEU A 631 -5.11 32.64 -20.83
N ILE A 632 -3.99 32.01 -20.44
CA ILE A 632 -3.33 32.26 -19.16
C ILE A 632 -1.93 32.86 -19.30
N ALA A 633 -1.25 32.68 -20.45
CA ALA A 633 0.06 33.27 -20.73
C ALA A 633 0.32 33.35 -22.25
N THR A 634 1.20 34.26 -22.69
CA THR A 634 1.59 34.42 -24.09
C THR A 634 3.08 34.71 -24.25
N ALA A 635 3.68 34.16 -25.30
CA ALA A 635 4.94 34.65 -25.87
C ALA A 635 4.57 35.54 -27.08
N PRO A 636 4.57 36.88 -26.95
CA PRO A 636 4.04 37.78 -27.99
C PRO A 636 4.97 37.91 -29.21
N ARG A 637 6.24 37.52 -29.06
CA ARG A 637 7.32 37.48 -30.04
C ARG A 637 8.34 36.41 -29.59
N TRP A 638 9.25 36.08 -30.50
CA TRP A 638 10.24 35.03 -30.27
C TRP A 638 10.96 35.14 -28.93
N THR A 639 11.24 33.98 -28.35
CA THR A 639 12.01 33.77 -27.13
C THR A 639 12.98 32.61 -27.39
N GLY A 640 14.13 32.59 -26.72
CA GLY A 640 14.97 31.40 -26.77
C GLY A 640 14.29 30.22 -26.06
N GLN A 641 14.69 29.00 -26.40
CA GLN A 641 14.21 27.79 -25.71
C GLN A 641 14.31 27.94 -24.18
N ARG A 642 13.18 27.73 -23.50
CA ARG A 642 13.02 27.86 -22.03
C ARG A 642 13.46 29.23 -21.47
N GLN A 643 13.40 30.30 -22.28
CA GLN A 643 13.63 31.67 -21.82
C GLN A 643 12.34 32.25 -21.26
N TRP A 644 12.09 32.03 -19.96
CA TRP A 644 10.81 32.35 -19.31
C TRP A 644 10.55 33.83 -19.02
N ASP A 645 11.60 34.66 -19.04
CA ASP A 645 11.59 35.98 -18.42
C ASP A 645 11.89 37.12 -19.42
N LYS A 646 11.60 36.94 -20.73
CA LYS A 646 11.82 37.96 -21.77
C LYS A 646 10.67 38.97 -21.85
N TYR A 647 9.44 38.49 -21.69
CA TYR A 647 8.21 39.29 -21.67
C TYR A 647 7.40 38.96 -20.42
N PRO A 648 6.80 39.97 -19.74
CA PRO A 648 5.97 39.72 -18.56
C PRO A 648 4.73 38.86 -18.87
N GLU A 649 4.24 38.90 -20.11
CA GLU A 649 3.09 38.11 -20.56
C GLU A 649 3.37 36.61 -20.63
N GLN A 650 4.65 36.19 -20.58
CA GLN A 650 5.03 34.76 -20.59
C GLN A 650 4.61 34.05 -19.31
N GLN A 651 4.29 34.77 -18.24
CA GLN A 651 3.95 34.23 -16.94
C GLN A 651 2.45 34.37 -16.67
N SER A 652 1.81 33.29 -16.23
CA SER A 652 0.42 33.35 -15.78
C SER A 652 0.29 34.08 -14.44
N VAL A 653 -0.92 34.58 -14.16
CA VAL A 653 -1.30 34.82 -12.77
C VAL A 653 -1.25 33.51 -11.96
N PRO A 654 -1.13 33.55 -10.63
CA PRO A 654 -1.21 32.34 -9.83
C PRO A 654 -2.59 31.68 -9.94
N ILE A 655 -2.62 30.39 -10.27
CA ILE A 655 -3.84 29.60 -10.53
C ILE A 655 -3.91 28.46 -9.52
N ARG A 656 -5.05 28.32 -8.84
CA ARG A 656 -5.25 27.22 -7.89
C ARG A 656 -5.68 25.96 -8.63
N LEU A 657 -4.95 24.87 -8.42
CA LEU A 657 -5.30 23.54 -8.91
C LEU A 657 -5.43 22.55 -7.75
N THR A 658 -6.26 21.53 -7.94
CA THR A 658 -6.50 20.45 -6.96
C THR A 658 -5.79 19.18 -7.41
N ALA A 659 -5.02 18.55 -6.52
CA ALA A 659 -4.26 17.33 -6.79
C ALA A 659 -5.14 16.24 -7.41
N GLY A 660 -4.66 15.60 -8.47
CA GLY A 660 -5.34 14.46 -9.09
C GLY A 660 -6.52 14.82 -10.01
N GLU A 661 -7.00 16.07 -10.00
CA GLU A 661 -8.02 16.53 -10.94
C GLU A 661 -7.42 16.75 -12.34
N ARG A 662 -8.22 16.52 -13.38
CA ARG A 662 -7.81 16.76 -14.78
C ARG A 662 -8.18 18.18 -15.20
N TYR A 663 -7.25 18.86 -15.87
CA TYR A 663 -7.45 20.17 -16.46
C TYR A 663 -7.06 20.13 -17.93
N TYR A 664 -7.95 20.58 -18.82
CA TYR A 664 -7.57 20.70 -20.24
C TYR A 664 -6.50 21.79 -20.41
N VAL A 665 -5.41 21.46 -21.09
CA VAL A 665 -4.30 22.38 -21.40
C VAL A 665 -4.06 22.39 -22.91
N GLU A 666 -3.88 23.59 -23.47
CA GLU A 666 -3.63 23.78 -24.90
C GLU A 666 -2.55 24.84 -25.13
N VAL A 667 -1.65 24.58 -26.07
CA VAL A 667 -0.68 25.54 -26.57
C VAL A 667 -0.93 25.75 -28.05
N LEU A 668 -1.04 27.01 -28.46
CA LEU A 668 -1.01 27.41 -29.87
C LEU A 668 0.34 28.07 -30.15
N HIS A 669 1.00 27.68 -31.24
CA HIS A 669 2.30 28.23 -31.61
C HIS A 669 2.35 28.46 -33.12
N LYS A 670 2.83 29.63 -33.54
CA LYS A 670 3.04 30.00 -34.94
C LYS A 670 4.50 30.37 -35.14
N GLU A 671 5.13 29.70 -36.07
CA GLU A 671 6.55 29.85 -36.39
C GLU A 671 6.75 30.30 -37.84
N ALA A 672 7.58 31.33 -38.07
CA ALA A 672 7.92 31.83 -39.40
C ALA A 672 9.31 31.37 -39.87
N GLY A 673 10.34 31.37 -39.02
CA GLY A 673 11.58 30.63 -39.34
C GLY A 673 12.85 30.95 -38.54
N GLN A 674 13.91 30.20 -38.87
CA GLN A 674 15.27 30.12 -38.27
C GLN A 674 15.42 29.04 -37.20
N LYS A 675 14.70 29.19 -36.09
CA LYS A 675 14.83 28.37 -34.89
C LYS A 675 13.43 27.96 -34.47
N ASP A 676 13.38 26.91 -33.67
CA ASP A 676 12.15 26.20 -33.40
C ASP A 676 12.14 25.81 -31.95
N ASN A 677 11.24 26.45 -31.19
CA ASN A 677 10.94 26.00 -29.84
C ASN A 677 9.53 26.40 -29.42
N VAL A 678 8.85 25.49 -28.74
CA VAL A 678 7.80 25.87 -27.79
C VAL A 678 7.98 25.05 -26.53
N ALA A 679 7.82 25.66 -25.37
CA ALA A 679 7.92 24.98 -24.09
C ALA A 679 6.99 25.62 -23.07
N VAL A 680 6.37 24.78 -22.23
CA VAL A 680 5.58 25.21 -21.09
C VAL A 680 6.23 24.72 -19.80
N ALA A 681 6.51 25.65 -18.91
CA ALA A 681 6.93 25.35 -17.56
C ALA A 681 5.84 25.69 -16.55
N TRP A 682 5.95 25.08 -15.38
CA TRP A 682 5.13 25.39 -14.22
C TRP A 682 5.96 25.32 -12.95
N GLU A 683 5.49 26.02 -11.94
CA GLU A 683 6.00 26.01 -10.57
C GLU A 683 4.78 25.90 -9.65
N GLY A 684 4.91 25.14 -8.57
CA GLY A 684 3.82 24.90 -7.66
C GLY A 684 4.28 24.13 -6.42
N PRO A 685 3.37 23.67 -5.56
CA PRO A 685 3.73 23.02 -4.30
C PRO A 685 4.63 21.81 -4.53
N GLY A 686 5.88 21.89 -4.03
CA GLY A 686 6.87 20.83 -4.18
C GLY A 686 7.45 20.66 -5.59
N LEU A 687 7.27 21.65 -6.47
CA LEU A 687 7.85 21.70 -7.81
C LEU A 687 8.61 23.01 -7.99
N GLU A 688 9.93 22.92 -8.22
CA GLU A 688 10.66 24.04 -8.82
C GLU A 688 10.20 24.25 -10.26
N ARG A 689 10.36 25.47 -10.78
CA ARG A 689 10.01 25.83 -12.17
C ARG A 689 10.65 24.85 -13.16
N GLN A 690 9.81 23.99 -13.74
CA GLN A 690 10.23 22.91 -14.64
C GLN A 690 9.27 22.78 -15.82
N VAL A 691 9.75 22.19 -16.92
CA VAL A 691 8.87 21.83 -18.05
C VAL A 691 7.87 20.76 -17.60
N ILE A 692 6.63 20.85 -18.08
CA ILE A 692 5.60 19.84 -17.80
C ILE A 692 5.88 18.61 -18.64
N THR A 693 6.23 17.49 -18.00
CA THR A 693 6.53 16.21 -18.65
C THR A 693 5.38 15.21 -18.52
N GLU A 694 5.50 14.05 -19.15
CA GLU A 694 4.51 12.97 -19.22
C GLU A 694 4.04 12.50 -17.84
N ARG A 695 4.86 12.72 -16.82
CA ARG A 695 4.54 12.50 -15.40
C ARG A 695 3.29 13.25 -14.93
N TYR A 696 2.96 14.37 -15.55
CA TYR A 696 1.86 15.25 -15.17
C TYR A 696 0.80 15.37 -16.27
N LEU A 697 0.94 14.61 -17.35
CA LEU A 697 0.01 14.60 -18.47
C LEU A 697 -0.85 13.33 -18.43
N ALA A 698 -2.14 13.48 -18.67
CA ALA A 698 -3.10 12.40 -18.80
C ALA A 698 -3.49 12.17 -20.27
N PRO A 699 -3.84 10.94 -20.67
CA PRO A 699 -4.27 10.64 -22.04
C PRO A 699 -5.54 11.41 -22.44
N GLU A 700 -5.71 11.64 -23.75
CA GLU A 700 -6.92 12.26 -24.30
C GLU A 700 -8.19 11.45 -24.00
#